data_AF-A0A9D8FFE2-F1
#
_entry.id   AF-A0A9D8FFE2-F1
#
_cell.length_a   1.000
_cell.length_b   1.000
_cell.length_c   1.000
_cell.angle_alpha   90.00
_cell.angle_beta   90.00
_cell.angle_gamma   90.00
#
_symmetry.space_group_name_H-M   'P 1'
#
loop_
_entity.id
_entity.type
_entity.pdbx_description
1 polymer ?
#
loop_
_entity_poly.entity_id
_entity_poly.type
_entity_poly.pdbx_seq_one_letter_code
_entity_poly.pdbx_strand_id
1 'polypeptide(L)'
;MPENYSFDHDYSLDSLKVPPNSIQAEQSVLGGLMLDNQTWDSVSDKVTEGDFYRRDHRLIFKTIEQLAEKQIPFDVITISESLEAIGELENSGGLSYLGMLAKDTPSAANIVTYANIVRDRSVLRQLIHVGTEISDSAFNTEGRETAELLENAERQVFKIAEQRQRGQGGFSTIKSLLARAVDKIETLFEQEGSITGAATGFTDFDELTSGLQPADLIIVAGRPSMGKCFGKGTPILMSNGEVKVVEDIQVGDVLMGDDSTPRRVLSLARGRETMYWVRQINGLDYRVNESHILSLKCSYSEDREKIGDLLNIPLSDYLNSAANFQSKYQGYKVAIDFSEQALAVCPYILGLWLGNEINTSVNIISADVEVVEYLREYTEHLNSTCALANTKQGDDWCPIDNARSIKNINNHINSTLQRVLNELGLLNNKHIPLSFLANSRLNRLKLLAGMNDSFGRYVNKQKMYVITLTNFALAKQIKFLCDSLGFRASLVENQLNSKQEDNRGIAYRVWFTGDVSDIPVRKERNKAAKWTGNRTWQQTGIRIEYDKVDDYYGFVCDGNRLFLLEDMTVVHNTTIAMNMAENIAIKGDKPVAVFSMEMPGDSLAMRMMSSLGRIDQHKIRTGKLEDDEWPRLTSAINLLAETKLFIDDTPALTPTEVRSRARRLAREHGQLGLIVLDYLQLMQSPTSGENRVQQISDISRGLKALAKELNVPVVALSQLNRNLEQRPNKRPMMSDLRESGAIEQDADLIVFVYRDEVYNEDSPDKGIAEVIIGKQRNGPLGTVRLTFLGQYTRFENFAGTYTGEDYE
;
A
#
# COMPACT_ATOMS: atom_id res chain seq x y z
N MET A 1 -40.72 11.99 -76.45
CA MET A 1 -39.46 11.99 -77.22
C MET A 1 -38.67 13.19 -76.76
N PRO A 2 -37.36 13.11 -76.52
CA PRO A 2 -36.48 11.90 -76.53
C PRO A 2 -36.81 10.95 -75.33
N GLU A 3 -36.09 9.89 -74.91
CA GLU A 3 -35.19 8.91 -75.55
C GLU A 3 -35.03 7.60 -74.71
N ASN A 4 -34.27 6.63 -75.26
CA ASN A 4 -33.40 5.62 -74.62
C ASN A 4 -33.84 4.86 -73.37
N TYR A 5 -34.27 3.62 -73.60
CA TYR A 5 -33.83 2.48 -72.78
C TYR A 5 -32.46 2.02 -73.29
N SER A 6 -31.47 1.94 -72.39
CA SER A 6 -30.25 1.15 -72.58
C SER A 6 -29.86 0.52 -71.24
N PHE A 7 -30.14 -0.78 -71.09
CA PHE A 7 -29.55 -1.57 -70.01
C PHE A 7 -28.09 -1.81 -70.36
N ASP A 8 -27.15 -1.24 -69.60
CA ASP A 8 -25.76 -1.69 -69.53
C ASP A 8 -25.08 -1.07 -68.30
N HIS A 9 -25.36 -1.63 -67.13
CA HIS A 9 -24.48 -1.55 -65.96
C HIS A 9 -24.44 -2.93 -65.32
N ASP A 10 -23.28 -3.60 -65.45
CA ASP A 10 -22.94 -4.75 -64.61
C ASP A 10 -23.12 -4.36 -63.14
N TYR A 11 -23.92 -5.13 -62.40
CA TYR A 11 -23.80 -5.16 -60.95
C TYR A 11 -22.49 -5.86 -60.62
N SER A 12 -21.41 -5.09 -60.49
CA SER A 12 -20.08 -5.62 -60.24
C SER A 12 -20.04 -6.44 -58.95
N LEU A 13 -19.12 -7.41 -58.93
CA LEU A 13 -18.99 -8.40 -57.86
C LEU A 13 -18.51 -7.81 -56.52
N ASP A 14 -18.23 -6.50 -56.49
CA ASP A 14 -17.75 -5.73 -55.33
C ASP A 14 -18.73 -5.68 -54.14
N SER A 15 -19.99 -6.06 -54.36
CA SER A 15 -21.03 -6.06 -53.32
C SER A 15 -20.97 -7.25 -52.35
N LEU A 16 -20.22 -8.31 -52.67
CA LEU A 16 -20.03 -9.46 -51.79
C LEU A 16 -18.82 -9.26 -50.86
N LYS A 17 -19.06 -9.21 -49.55
CA LYS A 17 -18.01 -9.19 -48.50
C LYS A 17 -17.31 -10.56 -48.39
N VAL A 18 -16.47 -10.91 -49.37
CA VAL A 18 -15.65 -12.13 -49.34
C VAL A 18 -14.53 -11.98 -48.27
N PRO A 19 -14.28 -13.00 -47.43
CA PRO A 19 -13.18 -12.96 -46.47
C PRO A 19 -11.81 -12.75 -47.16
N PRO A 20 -10.91 -11.90 -46.61
CA PRO A 20 -9.62 -11.60 -47.24
C PRO A 20 -8.78 -12.82 -47.60
N ASN A 21 -8.45 -12.96 -48.87
CA ASN A 21 -7.68 -14.07 -49.43
C ASN A 21 -6.77 -13.55 -50.56
N SER A 22 -5.87 -14.41 -51.05
CA SER A 22 -5.11 -14.15 -52.28
C SER A 22 -4.73 -15.50 -52.89
N ILE A 23 -5.64 -16.03 -53.72
CA ILE A 23 -5.48 -17.36 -54.33
C ILE A 23 -4.17 -17.44 -55.13
N GLN A 24 -3.79 -16.37 -55.84
CA GLN A 24 -2.55 -16.31 -56.62
C GLN A 24 -1.29 -16.42 -55.74
N ALA A 25 -1.30 -15.82 -54.55
CA ALA A 25 -0.18 -15.96 -53.60
C ALA A 25 -0.14 -17.37 -53.00
N GLU A 26 -1.29 -17.94 -52.65
CA GLU A 26 -1.38 -19.33 -52.18
C GLU A 26 -0.86 -20.33 -53.22
N GLN A 27 -1.27 -20.17 -54.50
CA GLN A 27 -0.79 -21.00 -55.60
C GLN A 27 0.73 -20.85 -55.81
N SER A 28 1.26 -19.62 -55.75
CA SER A 28 2.70 -19.34 -55.88
C SER A 28 3.54 -19.88 -54.73
N VAL A 29 2.97 -20.05 -53.53
CA VAL A 29 3.63 -20.73 -52.41
C VAL A 29 3.66 -22.24 -52.66
N LEU A 30 2.52 -22.85 -52.99
CA LEU A 30 2.45 -24.32 -53.17
C LEU A 30 3.29 -24.79 -54.36
N GLY A 31 3.17 -24.14 -55.52
CA GLY A 31 4.00 -24.46 -56.67
C GLY A 31 5.47 -24.07 -56.46
N GLY A 32 5.78 -23.06 -55.65
CA GLY A 32 7.14 -22.73 -55.25
C GLY A 32 7.81 -23.85 -54.46
N LEU A 33 7.10 -24.43 -53.48
CA LEU A 33 7.57 -25.59 -52.70
C LEU A 33 7.77 -26.84 -53.57
N MET A 34 6.92 -27.05 -54.59
CA MET A 34 7.05 -28.14 -55.56
C MET A 34 8.23 -27.99 -56.54
N LEU A 35 8.80 -26.78 -56.65
CA LEU A 35 9.92 -26.46 -57.54
C LEU A 35 11.27 -26.37 -56.81
N ASP A 36 11.27 -25.90 -55.55
CA ASP A 36 12.48 -25.80 -54.73
C ASP A 36 12.20 -26.15 -53.26
N ASN A 37 12.49 -27.40 -52.92
CA ASN A 37 12.33 -27.94 -51.56
C ASN A 37 13.21 -27.23 -50.51
N GLN A 38 14.29 -26.54 -50.90
CA GLN A 38 15.14 -25.80 -49.94
C GLN A 38 14.42 -24.59 -49.32
N THR A 39 13.33 -24.14 -49.95
CA THR A 39 12.55 -23.00 -49.44
C THR A 39 11.62 -23.36 -48.28
N TRP A 40 11.41 -24.65 -47.99
CA TRP A 40 10.49 -25.13 -46.96
C TRP A 40 10.76 -24.54 -45.57
N ASP A 41 12.01 -24.54 -45.11
CA ASP A 41 12.40 -24.00 -43.80
C ASP A 41 12.00 -22.52 -43.67
N SER A 42 12.12 -21.75 -44.75
CA SER A 42 11.77 -20.32 -44.79
C SER A 42 10.27 -20.04 -44.92
N VAL A 43 9.44 -21.04 -45.26
CA VAL A 43 7.99 -20.92 -45.44
C VAL A 43 7.23 -21.50 -44.25
N SER A 44 7.66 -22.63 -43.71
CA SER A 44 7.07 -23.28 -42.53
C SER A 44 7.19 -22.42 -41.26
N ASP A 45 8.28 -21.66 -41.11
CA ASP A 45 8.45 -20.60 -40.09
C ASP A 45 7.39 -19.48 -40.15
N LYS A 46 6.62 -19.38 -41.24
CA LYS A 46 5.73 -18.24 -41.57
C LYS A 46 4.27 -18.61 -41.76
N VAL A 47 3.98 -19.81 -42.29
CA VAL A 47 2.67 -20.21 -42.81
C VAL A 47 2.37 -21.65 -42.40
N THR A 48 1.14 -21.87 -41.94
CA THR A 48 0.61 -23.18 -41.49
C THR A 48 -0.56 -23.62 -42.37
N GLU A 49 -1.01 -24.89 -42.26
CA GLU A 49 -2.18 -25.36 -43.03
C GLU A 49 -3.44 -24.49 -42.83
N GLY A 50 -3.62 -23.86 -41.66
CA GLY A 50 -4.76 -22.99 -41.38
C GLY A 50 -4.74 -21.65 -42.11
N ASP A 51 -3.59 -21.22 -42.64
CA ASP A 51 -3.41 -19.91 -43.26
C ASP A 51 -3.88 -19.84 -44.72
N PHE A 52 -4.04 -20.98 -45.39
CA PHE A 52 -4.60 -21.04 -46.73
C PHE A 52 -6.12 -20.88 -46.70
N TYR A 53 -6.69 -20.14 -47.66
CA TYR A 53 -8.14 -19.91 -47.73
C TYR A 53 -8.89 -21.13 -48.26
N ARG A 54 -8.40 -21.73 -49.36
CA ARG A 54 -9.06 -22.88 -50.00
C ARG A 54 -8.73 -24.20 -49.31
N ARG A 55 -9.69 -25.14 -49.27
CA ARG A 55 -9.52 -26.46 -48.61
C ARG A 55 -8.49 -27.35 -49.33
N ASP A 56 -8.50 -27.36 -50.66
CA ASP A 56 -7.52 -28.08 -51.48
C ASP A 56 -6.08 -27.65 -51.15
N HIS A 57 -5.83 -26.34 -51.07
CA HIS A 57 -4.54 -25.78 -50.68
C HIS A 57 -4.08 -26.23 -49.28
N ARG A 58 -5.00 -26.37 -48.31
CA ARG A 58 -4.66 -26.92 -46.97
C ARG A 58 -4.19 -28.37 -47.05
N LEU A 59 -4.92 -29.21 -47.81
CA LEU A 59 -4.58 -30.61 -48.00
C LEU A 59 -3.20 -30.76 -48.67
N ILE A 60 -2.92 -29.96 -49.70
CA ILE A 60 -1.62 -29.96 -50.38
C ILE A 60 -0.49 -29.53 -49.42
N PHE A 61 -0.67 -28.43 -48.67
CA PHE A 61 0.34 -27.97 -47.71
C PHE A 61 0.59 -29.01 -46.60
N LYS A 62 -0.46 -29.64 -46.06
CA LYS A 62 -0.38 -30.71 -45.07
C LYS A 62 0.38 -31.94 -45.58
N THR A 63 0.19 -32.31 -46.85
CA THR A 63 0.95 -33.40 -47.47
C THR A 63 2.41 -33.03 -47.66
N ILE A 64 2.72 -31.78 -48.05
CA ILE A 64 4.10 -31.29 -48.11
C ILE A 64 4.77 -31.34 -46.72
N GLU A 65 4.09 -30.87 -45.69
CA GLU A 65 4.54 -30.93 -44.28
C GLU A 65 4.87 -32.38 -43.86
N GLN A 66 3.98 -33.33 -44.12
CA GLN A 66 4.19 -34.75 -43.82
C GLN A 66 5.25 -35.46 -44.67
N LEU A 67 5.62 -34.93 -45.84
CA LEU A 67 6.73 -35.44 -46.66
C LEU A 67 8.06 -34.84 -46.17
N ALA A 68 8.07 -33.54 -45.86
CA ALA A 68 9.22 -32.85 -45.28
C ALA A 68 9.63 -33.42 -43.91
N GLU A 69 8.67 -33.71 -43.01
CA GLU A 69 8.93 -34.41 -41.73
C GLU A 69 9.63 -35.77 -41.93
N LYS A 70 9.29 -36.48 -43.01
CA LYS A 70 9.88 -37.79 -43.37
C LYS A 70 11.17 -37.66 -44.18
N GLN A 71 11.63 -36.43 -44.46
CA GLN A 71 12.76 -36.11 -45.34
C GLN A 71 12.61 -36.69 -46.76
N ILE A 72 11.37 -36.83 -47.24
CA ILE A 72 11.04 -37.26 -48.60
C ILE A 72 10.88 -36.00 -49.46
N PRO A 73 11.50 -35.91 -50.66
CA PRO A 73 11.25 -34.82 -51.60
C PRO A 73 9.75 -34.71 -51.94
N PHE A 74 9.24 -33.48 -52.00
CA PHE A 74 7.83 -33.17 -52.23
C PHE A 74 7.67 -32.43 -53.57
N ASP A 75 7.75 -33.19 -54.65
CA ASP A 75 7.43 -32.73 -56.00
C ASP A 75 5.97 -33.06 -56.38
N VAL A 76 5.55 -32.68 -57.60
CA VAL A 76 4.19 -32.96 -58.09
C VAL A 76 3.83 -34.45 -58.05
N ILE A 77 4.80 -35.34 -58.29
CA ILE A 77 4.57 -36.79 -58.35
C ILE A 77 4.38 -37.36 -56.94
N THR A 78 5.35 -37.17 -56.06
CA THR A 78 5.35 -37.66 -54.67
C THR A 78 4.19 -37.10 -53.84
N ILE A 79 3.80 -35.84 -54.04
CA ILE A 79 2.60 -35.25 -53.43
C ILE A 79 1.34 -35.96 -53.96
N SER A 80 1.26 -36.26 -55.26
CA SER A 80 0.12 -36.96 -55.85
C SER A 80 -0.01 -38.41 -55.34
N GLU A 81 1.09 -39.16 -55.28
CA GLU A 81 1.11 -40.53 -54.72
C GLU A 81 0.71 -40.53 -53.24
N SER A 82 1.21 -39.58 -52.45
CA SER A 82 0.85 -39.47 -51.03
C SER A 82 -0.60 -39.02 -50.80
N LEU A 83 -1.21 -38.26 -51.72
CA LEU A 83 -2.63 -37.90 -51.67
C LEU A 83 -3.53 -39.06 -52.16
N GLU A 84 -3.08 -39.83 -53.14
CA GLU A 84 -3.80 -41.02 -53.65
C GLU A 84 -3.82 -42.12 -52.59
N ALA A 85 -2.70 -42.38 -51.91
CA ALA A 85 -2.60 -43.33 -50.80
C ALA A 85 -3.51 -43.01 -49.60
N ILE A 86 -3.94 -41.74 -49.47
CA ILE A 86 -4.87 -41.27 -48.42
C ILE A 86 -6.32 -41.16 -48.96
N GLY A 87 -6.52 -41.23 -50.28
CA GLY A 87 -7.82 -41.07 -50.93
C GLY A 87 -8.30 -39.62 -51.08
N GLU A 88 -7.42 -38.63 -50.86
CA GLU A 88 -7.73 -37.20 -50.91
C GLU A 88 -7.28 -36.51 -52.21
N LEU A 89 -6.72 -37.25 -53.18
CA LEU A 89 -6.22 -36.70 -54.45
C LEU A 89 -7.30 -35.91 -55.23
N GLU A 90 -8.52 -36.44 -55.38
CA GLU A 90 -9.61 -35.70 -56.06
C GLU A 90 -10.01 -34.43 -55.29
N ASN A 91 -10.05 -34.49 -53.95
CA ASN A 91 -10.36 -33.34 -53.08
C ASN A 91 -9.27 -32.25 -53.11
N SER A 92 -8.06 -32.56 -53.58
CA SER A 92 -6.98 -31.60 -53.83
C SER A 92 -7.05 -30.92 -55.21
N GLY A 93 -7.97 -31.34 -56.08
CA GLY A 93 -8.05 -30.92 -57.49
C GLY A 93 -7.34 -31.85 -58.47
N GLY A 94 -6.72 -32.94 -57.99
CA GLY A 94 -6.07 -33.96 -58.80
C GLY A 94 -4.72 -33.55 -59.41
N LEU A 95 -4.07 -34.53 -60.06
CA LEU A 95 -2.73 -34.38 -60.65
C LEU A 95 -2.64 -33.22 -61.67
N SER A 96 -3.72 -32.94 -62.40
CA SER A 96 -3.82 -31.82 -63.33
C SER A 96 -3.76 -30.45 -62.64
N TYR A 97 -4.27 -30.32 -61.40
CA TYR A 97 -4.15 -29.09 -60.62
C TYR A 97 -2.75 -28.95 -60.01
N LEU A 98 -2.16 -30.03 -59.48
CA LEU A 98 -0.78 -30.01 -58.98
C LEU A 98 0.22 -29.61 -60.09
N GLY A 99 0.06 -30.15 -61.29
CA GLY A 99 0.85 -29.76 -62.47
C GLY A 99 0.61 -28.33 -62.95
N MET A 100 -0.57 -27.74 -62.69
CA MET A 100 -0.86 -26.32 -62.94
C MET A 100 -0.14 -25.42 -61.93
N LEU A 101 -0.19 -25.75 -60.63
CA LEU A 101 0.49 -25.01 -59.57
C LEU A 101 2.00 -24.88 -59.83
N ALA A 102 2.66 -25.99 -60.14
CA ALA A 102 4.10 -26.02 -60.43
C ALA A 102 4.47 -25.29 -61.74
N LYS A 103 3.54 -25.17 -62.70
CA LYS A 103 3.78 -24.52 -64.00
C LYS A 103 3.54 -23.01 -63.96
N ASP A 104 2.48 -22.58 -63.29
CA ASP A 104 2.01 -21.18 -63.32
C ASP A 104 2.66 -20.32 -62.20
N THR A 105 3.50 -20.93 -61.35
CA THR A 105 4.31 -20.22 -60.34
C THR A 105 5.43 -19.40 -61.02
N PRO A 106 5.49 -18.06 -60.84
CA PRO A 106 6.45 -17.23 -61.60
C PRO A 106 7.93 -17.45 -61.25
N SER A 107 8.24 -17.70 -59.97
CA SER A 107 9.58 -18.04 -59.47
C SER A 107 9.55 -18.42 -58.00
N ALA A 108 10.27 -19.48 -57.61
CA ALA A 108 10.48 -19.84 -56.21
C ALA A 108 11.28 -18.77 -55.42
N ALA A 109 12.06 -17.91 -56.09
CA ALA A 109 12.89 -16.90 -55.41
C ALA A 109 12.08 -15.86 -54.59
N ASN A 110 10.81 -15.65 -54.93
CA ASN A 110 9.91 -14.72 -54.23
C ASN A 110 8.93 -15.42 -53.26
N ILE A 111 9.09 -16.72 -53.01
CA ILE A 111 8.16 -17.54 -52.21
C ILE A 111 7.90 -16.97 -50.81
N VAL A 112 8.93 -16.43 -50.16
CA VAL A 112 8.84 -15.79 -48.84
C VAL A 112 7.92 -14.57 -48.86
N THR A 113 7.91 -13.80 -49.95
CA THR A 113 7.03 -12.64 -50.14
C THR A 113 5.57 -13.10 -50.31
N TYR A 114 5.32 -14.15 -51.09
CA TYR A 114 3.99 -14.73 -51.23
C TYR A 114 3.50 -15.36 -49.92
N ALA A 115 4.38 -16.03 -49.17
CA ALA A 115 4.08 -16.57 -47.84
C ALA A 115 3.67 -15.48 -46.84
N ASN A 116 4.36 -14.34 -46.81
CA ASN A 116 3.95 -13.18 -46.01
C ASN A 116 2.54 -12.68 -46.41
N ILE A 117 2.23 -12.61 -47.72
CA ILE A 117 0.91 -12.19 -48.22
C ILE A 117 -0.20 -13.16 -47.78
N VAL A 118 0.03 -14.48 -47.86
CA VAL A 118 -0.93 -15.50 -47.36
C VAL A 118 -1.16 -15.32 -45.86
N ARG A 119 -0.09 -15.13 -45.08
CA ARG A 119 -0.17 -14.93 -43.62
C ARG A 119 -0.91 -13.64 -43.23
N ASP A 120 -0.63 -12.51 -43.87
CA ASP A 120 -1.36 -11.25 -43.60
C ASP A 120 -2.86 -11.38 -43.96
N ARG A 121 -3.21 -12.09 -45.05
CA ARG A 121 -4.62 -12.36 -45.40
C ARG A 121 -5.28 -13.32 -44.39
N SER A 122 -4.56 -14.32 -43.88
CA SER A 122 -5.03 -15.18 -42.80
C SER A 122 -5.32 -14.39 -41.51
N VAL A 123 -4.39 -13.54 -41.07
CA VAL A 123 -4.57 -12.66 -39.90
C VAL A 123 -5.82 -11.78 -40.03
N LEU A 124 -6.07 -11.21 -41.22
CA LEU A 124 -7.30 -10.44 -41.48
C LEU A 124 -8.58 -11.29 -41.38
N ARG A 125 -8.56 -12.57 -41.79
CA ARG A 125 -9.71 -13.48 -41.60
C ARG A 125 -9.89 -13.86 -40.12
N GLN A 126 -8.81 -14.11 -39.38
CA GLN A 126 -8.87 -14.37 -37.94
C GLN A 126 -9.45 -13.17 -37.17
N LEU A 127 -9.06 -11.95 -37.52
CA LEU A 127 -9.61 -10.71 -36.94
C LEU A 127 -11.10 -10.53 -37.24
N ILE A 128 -11.57 -10.87 -38.45
CA ILE A 128 -13.01 -10.86 -38.77
C ILE A 128 -13.76 -11.90 -37.93
N HIS A 129 -13.24 -13.14 -37.85
CA HIS A 129 -13.87 -14.22 -37.09
C HIS A 129 -14.00 -13.89 -35.60
N VAL A 130 -12.92 -13.42 -34.96
CA VAL A 130 -12.92 -12.99 -33.55
C VAL A 130 -13.78 -11.74 -33.36
N GLY A 131 -13.79 -10.81 -34.31
CA GLY A 131 -14.70 -9.65 -34.29
C GLY A 131 -16.18 -10.06 -34.31
N THR A 132 -16.53 -11.11 -35.05
CA THR A 132 -17.88 -11.71 -35.01
C THR A 132 -18.14 -12.42 -33.68
N GLU A 133 -17.24 -13.25 -33.17
CA GLU A 133 -17.43 -13.93 -31.87
C GLU A 133 -17.60 -12.95 -30.70
N ILE A 134 -16.82 -11.87 -30.66
CA ILE A 134 -16.94 -10.81 -29.64
C ILE A 134 -18.28 -10.07 -29.78
N SER A 135 -18.72 -9.78 -31.00
CA SER A 135 -20.05 -9.20 -31.27
C SER A 135 -21.18 -10.11 -30.80
N ASP A 136 -21.14 -11.39 -31.17
CA ASP A 136 -22.17 -12.37 -30.82
C ASP A 136 -22.22 -12.64 -29.31
N SER A 137 -21.06 -12.63 -28.63
CA SER A 137 -20.95 -12.72 -27.16
C SER A 137 -21.48 -11.48 -26.44
N ALA A 138 -21.40 -10.30 -27.06
CA ALA A 138 -21.97 -9.06 -26.52
C ALA A 138 -23.50 -9.01 -26.67
N PHE A 139 -24.07 -9.66 -27.71
CA PHE A 139 -25.52 -9.83 -27.84
C PHE A 139 -26.06 -10.98 -26.98
N ASN A 140 -25.31 -12.08 -26.83
CA ASN A 140 -25.73 -13.28 -26.10
C ASN A 140 -24.77 -13.55 -24.93
N THR A 141 -24.94 -12.81 -23.82
CA THR A 141 -23.99 -12.82 -22.70
C THR A 141 -24.02 -14.09 -21.82
N GLU A 142 -24.99 -14.98 -22.02
CA GLU A 142 -25.21 -16.23 -21.24
C GLU A 142 -25.30 -16.05 -19.70
N GLY A 143 -25.44 -14.81 -19.20
CA GLY A 143 -25.40 -14.49 -17.77
C GLY A 143 -24.01 -14.25 -17.19
N ARG A 144 -22.97 -14.19 -18.03
CA ARG A 144 -21.59 -13.86 -17.62
C ARG A 144 -21.44 -12.37 -17.32
N GLU A 145 -20.47 -12.02 -16.47
CA GLU A 145 -20.19 -10.63 -16.13
C GLU A 145 -19.45 -9.88 -17.25
N THR A 146 -19.66 -8.57 -17.33
CA THR A 146 -19.03 -7.71 -18.36
C THR A 146 -17.50 -7.70 -18.29
N ALA A 147 -16.93 -7.86 -17.09
CA ALA A 147 -15.48 -8.00 -16.91
C ALA A 147 -14.94 -9.29 -17.54
N GLU A 148 -15.65 -10.42 -17.38
CA GLU A 148 -15.26 -11.71 -17.95
C GLU A 148 -15.36 -11.69 -19.49
N LEU A 149 -16.39 -11.04 -20.03
CA LEU A 149 -16.56 -10.85 -21.48
C LEU A 149 -15.43 -9.98 -22.07
N LEU A 150 -15.02 -8.91 -21.37
CA LEU A 150 -13.91 -8.06 -21.78
C LEU A 150 -12.56 -8.81 -21.72
N GLU A 151 -12.30 -9.58 -20.66
CA GLU A 151 -11.06 -10.34 -20.53
C GLU A 151 -10.95 -11.43 -21.61
N ASN A 152 -12.04 -12.15 -21.90
CA ASN A 152 -12.08 -13.13 -22.98
C ASN A 152 -11.87 -12.47 -24.36
N ALA A 153 -12.47 -11.30 -24.61
CA ALA A 153 -12.25 -10.55 -25.85
C ALA A 153 -10.78 -10.10 -26.01
N GLU A 154 -10.15 -9.55 -24.96
CA GLU A 154 -8.72 -9.19 -24.98
C GLU A 154 -7.85 -10.44 -25.24
N ARG A 155 -8.14 -11.55 -24.56
CA ARG A 155 -7.43 -12.84 -24.70
C ARG A 155 -7.54 -13.40 -26.13
N GLN A 156 -8.70 -13.32 -26.78
CA GLN A 156 -8.88 -13.75 -28.16
C GLN A 156 -8.09 -12.88 -29.15
N VAL A 157 -8.17 -11.54 -29.04
CA VAL A 157 -7.42 -10.62 -29.90
C VAL A 157 -5.90 -10.76 -29.69
N PHE A 158 -5.45 -10.95 -28.45
CA PHE A 158 -4.03 -11.16 -28.11
C PHE A 158 -3.47 -12.42 -28.78
N LYS A 159 -4.25 -13.51 -28.86
CA LYS A 159 -3.84 -14.76 -29.52
C LYS A 159 -3.50 -14.59 -31.01
N ILE A 160 -4.13 -13.63 -31.69
CA ILE A 160 -3.81 -13.28 -33.08
C ILE A 160 -2.50 -12.49 -33.15
N ALA A 161 -2.28 -11.55 -32.21
CA ALA A 161 -1.06 -10.76 -32.14
C ALA A 161 0.18 -11.62 -31.82
N GLU A 162 0.08 -12.56 -30.86
CA GLU A 162 1.15 -13.51 -30.53
C GLU A 162 1.52 -14.39 -31.73
N GLN A 163 0.51 -14.87 -32.47
CA GLN A 163 0.72 -15.65 -33.70
C GLN A 163 1.55 -14.92 -34.77
N ARG A 164 1.58 -13.58 -34.77
CA ARG A 164 2.44 -12.79 -35.66
C ARG A 164 3.90 -12.75 -35.20
N GLN A 165 4.17 -12.91 -33.90
CA GLN A 165 5.52 -12.87 -33.33
C GLN A 165 6.25 -14.21 -33.32
N ARG A 166 5.57 -15.35 -33.53
CA ARG A 166 6.21 -16.69 -33.49
C ARG A 166 7.39 -16.83 -34.45
N GLY A 167 7.33 -16.24 -35.64
CA GLY A 167 8.45 -16.18 -36.61
C GLY A 167 9.65 -15.30 -36.21
N GLN A 168 9.75 -14.87 -34.94
CA GLN A 168 10.95 -14.26 -34.36
C GLN A 168 11.55 -15.09 -33.21
N GLY A 169 10.89 -16.18 -32.78
CA GLY A 169 11.29 -17.02 -31.65
C GLY A 169 11.91 -18.35 -32.07
N GLY A 170 13.10 -18.31 -32.67
CA GLY A 170 13.84 -19.50 -33.13
C GLY A 170 15.33 -19.50 -32.75
N PHE A 171 16.04 -20.56 -33.11
CA PHE A 171 17.50 -20.65 -32.90
C PHE A 171 18.22 -19.61 -33.77
N SER A 172 18.96 -18.71 -33.12
CA SER A 172 19.82 -17.74 -33.82
C SER A 172 21.21 -18.33 -34.07
N THR A 173 21.71 -18.20 -35.30
CA THR A 173 23.05 -18.67 -35.64
C THR A 173 24.11 -17.79 -34.97
N ILE A 174 25.18 -18.41 -34.44
CA ILE A 174 26.22 -17.66 -33.73
C ILE A 174 26.85 -16.55 -34.58
N LYS A 175 26.88 -16.70 -35.92
CA LYS A 175 27.34 -15.68 -36.86
C LYS A 175 26.49 -14.40 -36.84
N SER A 176 25.16 -14.49 -36.72
CA SER A 176 24.29 -13.30 -36.68
C SER A 176 24.27 -12.64 -35.30
N LEU A 177 24.49 -13.42 -34.23
CA LEU A 177 24.73 -12.90 -32.89
C LEU A 177 26.09 -12.17 -32.80
N LEU A 178 27.16 -12.75 -33.36
CA LEU A 178 28.49 -12.13 -33.38
C LEU A 178 28.51 -10.83 -34.20
N ALA A 179 27.80 -10.77 -35.34
CA ALA A 179 27.65 -9.51 -36.09
C ALA A 179 27.05 -8.41 -35.20
N ARG A 180 25.85 -8.67 -34.62
CA ARG A 180 25.18 -7.73 -33.69
C ARG A 180 26.02 -7.36 -32.47
N ALA A 181 26.87 -8.26 -31.99
CA ALA A 181 27.78 -7.99 -30.88
C ALA A 181 28.93 -7.07 -31.30
N VAL A 182 29.49 -7.24 -32.50
CA VAL A 182 30.49 -6.32 -33.08
C VAL A 182 29.86 -4.95 -33.35
N ASP A 183 28.67 -4.89 -33.98
CA ASP A 183 27.93 -3.64 -34.20
C ASP A 183 27.70 -2.87 -32.87
N LYS A 184 27.40 -3.60 -31.79
CA LYS A 184 27.25 -3.02 -30.44
C LYS A 184 28.58 -2.58 -29.82
N ILE A 185 29.69 -3.27 -30.08
CA ILE A 185 31.02 -2.87 -29.59
C ILE A 185 31.51 -1.63 -30.35
N GLU A 186 31.28 -1.55 -31.65
CA GLU A 186 31.63 -0.40 -32.49
C GLU A 186 30.86 0.86 -32.07
N THR A 187 29.53 0.75 -31.91
CA THR A 187 28.71 1.87 -31.40
C THR A 187 28.98 2.25 -29.95
N LEU A 188 29.57 1.37 -29.12
CA LEU A 188 30.08 1.72 -27.79
C LEU A 188 31.49 2.33 -27.82
N PHE A 189 32.29 2.05 -28.86
CA PHE A 189 33.62 2.64 -29.06
C PHE A 189 33.52 4.06 -29.64
N GLU A 190 32.49 4.35 -30.43
CA GLU A 190 32.17 5.70 -30.93
C GLU A 190 31.59 6.64 -29.86
N GLN A 191 31.21 6.13 -28.68
CA GLN A 191 30.70 6.92 -27.56
C GLN A 191 31.81 7.20 -26.54
N GLU A 192 32.15 8.48 -26.34
CA GLU A 192 33.20 8.92 -25.39
C GLU A 192 32.79 8.81 -23.90
N GLY A 193 32.07 7.75 -23.51
CA GLY A 193 31.53 7.55 -22.16
C GLY A 193 31.59 6.10 -21.67
N SER A 194 31.86 5.91 -20.38
CA SER A 194 31.99 4.58 -19.73
C SER A 194 30.66 3.90 -19.38
N ILE A 195 29.53 4.58 -19.55
CA ILE A 195 28.20 4.11 -19.12
C ILE A 195 27.46 3.52 -20.32
N THR A 196 27.12 2.23 -20.26
CA THR A 196 26.46 1.49 -21.36
C THR A 196 24.94 1.32 -21.16
N GLY A 197 24.45 1.56 -19.95
CA GLY A 197 23.04 1.51 -19.55
C GLY A 197 22.44 2.91 -19.32
N ALA A 198 21.27 2.97 -18.68
CA ALA A 198 20.69 4.23 -18.24
C ALA A 198 21.42 4.74 -16.98
N ALA A 199 22.10 5.89 -17.10
CA ALA A 199 22.83 6.52 -16.00
C ALA A 199 21.89 6.96 -14.87
N THR A 200 22.03 6.37 -13.68
CA THR A 200 21.27 6.76 -12.47
C THR A 200 21.59 8.17 -12.00
N GLY A 201 22.71 8.74 -12.46
CA GLY A 201 23.20 10.04 -12.06
C GLY A 201 24.06 10.01 -10.79
N PHE A 202 24.26 8.82 -10.21
CA PHE A 202 25.20 8.58 -9.12
C PHE A 202 26.51 8.05 -9.71
N THR A 203 27.60 8.83 -9.68
CA THR A 203 28.83 8.53 -10.44
C THR A 203 29.42 7.17 -10.10
N ASP A 204 29.62 6.94 -8.80
CA ASP A 204 30.33 5.80 -8.24
C ASP A 204 29.51 4.49 -8.41
N PHE A 205 28.18 4.62 -8.48
CA PHE A 205 27.25 3.53 -8.79
C PHE A 205 27.15 3.27 -10.29
N ASP A 206 27.09 4.32 -11.11
CA ASP A 206 27.10 4.19 -12.57
C ASP A 206 28.44 3.63 -13.09
N GLU A 207 29.55 3.85 -12.37
CA GLU A 207 30.86 3.22 -12.65
C GLU A 207 30.86 1.71 -12.32
N LEU A 208 30.39 1.30 -11.14
CA LEU A 208 30.32 -0.12 -10.76
C LEU A 208 29.26 -0.93 -11.55
N THR A 209 28.20 -0.29 -12.02
CA THR A 209 27.10 -0.94 -12.77
C THR A 209 27.18 -0.78 -14.29
N SER A 210 28.02 0.12 -14.79
CA SER A 210 27.95 0.68 -16.15
C SER A 210 26.58 1.28 -16.49
N GLY A 211 25.81 1.73 -15.48
CA GLY A 211 24.42 2.18 -15.57
C GLY A 211 23.41 1.03 -15.66
N LEU A 212 22.11 1.35 -15.51
CA LEU A 212 21.04 0.34 -15.50
C LEU A 212 20.86 -0.28 -16.89
N GLN A 213 21.23 -1.55 -17.05
CA GLN A 213 21.23 -2.21 -18.36
C GLN A 213 19.81 -2.50 -18.87
N PRO A 214 19.56 -2.36 -20.19
CA PRO A 214 18.27 -2.72 -20.77
C PRO A 214 18.01 -4.23 -20.64
N ALA A 215 16.73 -4.60 -20.51
CA ALA A 215 16.25 -5.94 -20.25
C ALA A 215 16.52 -6.54 -18.85
N ASP A 216 17.17 -5.81 -17.93
CA ASP A 216 17.42 -6.26 -16.56
C ASP A 216 16.30 -5.90 -15.56
N LEU A 217 16.08 -6.80 -14.60
CA LEU A 217 15.25 -6.59 -13.42
C LEU A 217 16.16 -6.22 -12.26
N ILE A 218 15.97 -5.01 -11.75
CA ILE A 218 16.72 -4.41 -10.66
C ILE A 218 15.83 -4.38 -9.41
N ILE A 219 16.30 -4.96 -8.32
CA ILE A 219 15.60 -4.94 -7.03
C ILE A 219 16.31 -3.94 -6.12
N VAL A 220 15.62 -2.87 -5.71
CA VAL A 220 16.12 -1.95 -4.70
C VAL A 220 15.40 -2.27 -3.39
N ALA A 221 16.15 -2.66 -2.36
CA ALA A 221 15.58 -3.14 -1.12
C ALA A 221 16.14 -2.42 0.12
N GLY A 222 15.26 -2.15 1.09
CA GLY A 222 15.60 -1.40 2.29
C GLY A 222 14.65 -1.67 3.45
N ARG A 223 14.97 -1.07 4.60
CA ARG A 223 14.10 -1.09 5.78
C ARG A 223 13.20 0.16 5.79
N PRO A 224 11.89 0.06 6.12
CA PRO A 224 10.98 1.20 6.03
C PRO A 224 11.25 2.32 7.04
N SER A 225 10.88 3.55 6.64
CA SER A 225 10.51 4.66 7.53
C SER A 225 11.63 5.30 8.40
N MET A 226 12.66 5.88 7.78
CA MET A 226 13.73 6.64 8.45
C MET A 226 13.31 8.06 8.91
N GLY A 227 12.20 8.22 9.65
CA GLY A 227 11.69 9.57 9.99
C GLY A 227 10.45 9.67 10.89
N LYS A 228 10.26 8.77 11.87
CA LYS A 228 9.18 8.88 12.87
C LYS A 228 9.70 9.56 14.14
N CYS A 229 9.23 10.76 14.48
CA CYS A 229 9.76 11.57 15.58
C CYS A 229 8.67 12.28 16.41
N PHE A 230 8.81 12.32 17.73
CA PHE A 230 7.98 13.06 18.70
C PHE A 230 8.86 13.87 19.65
N GLY A 231 8.31 14.93 20.26
CA GLY A 231 9.00 15.67 21.32
C GLY A 231 8.97 14.94 22.66
N LYS A 232 10.00 15.20 23.47
CA LYS A 232 10.13 14.68 24.84
C LYS A 232 8.84 14.80 25.67
N GLY A 233 8.49 13.76 26.42
CA GLY A 233 7.32 13.68 27.29
C GLY A 233 6.02 13.25 26.59
N THR A 234 6.04 12.94 25.29
CA THR A 234 4.85 12.48 24.56
C THR A 234 4.43 11.08 25.03
N PRO A 235 3.18 10.87 25.51
CA PRO A 235 2.75 9.60 26.09
C PRO A 235 2.21 8.62 25.02
N ILE A 236 2.81 7.43 24.94
CA ILE A 236 2.45 6.35 24.02
C ILE A 236 1.66 5.26 24.76
N LEU A 237 0.67 4.66 24.10
CA LEU A 237 -0.14 3.60 24.68
C LEU A 237 0.45 2.21 24.41
N MET A 238 0.66 1.45 25.47
CA MET A 238 1.17 0.08 25.46
C MET A 238 0.03 -0.93 25.23
N SER A 239 0.31 -2.12 24.69
CA SER A 239 -0.73 -3.12 24.40
C SER A 239 -1.38 -3.73 25.65
N ASN A 240 -0.71 -3.64 26.80
CA ASN A 240 -1.24 -3.99 28.12
C ASN A 240 -2.04 -2.84 28.77
N GLY A 241 -2.22 -1.71 28.07
CA GLY A 241 -2.92 -0.51 28.54
C GLY A 241 -2.11 0.40 29.47
N GLU A 242 -0.83 0.11 29.71
CA GLU A 242 0.08 1.07 30.35
C GLU A 242 0.38 2.25 29.42
N VAL A 243 0.82 3.37 29.98
CA VAL A 243 1.23 4.56 29.23
C VAL A 243 2.70 4.80 29.51
N LYS A 244 3.52 4.83 28.45
CA LYS A 244 4.98 4.99 28.52
C LYS A 244 5.39 6.23 27.73
N VAL A 245 6.25 7.07 28.29
CA VAL A 245 6.71 8.29 27.58
C VAL A 245 7.70 7.92 26.48
N VAL A 246 7.68 8.68 25.38
CA VAL A 246 8.40 8.35 24.15
C VAL A 246 9.92 8.20 24.32
N GLU A 247 10.52 8.93 25.25
CA GLU A 247 11.96 8.80 25.56
C GLU A 247 12.33 7.45 26.20
N ASP A 248 11.41 6.84 26.96
CA ASP A 248 11.59 5.57 27.68
C ASP A 248 11.23 4.33 26.84
N ILE A 249 10.70 4.53 25.63
CA ILE A 249 10.40 3.44 24.69
C ILE A 249 11.68 2.68 24.33
N GLN A 250 11.60 1.36 24.32
CA GLN A 250 12.70 0.43 24.09
C GLN A 250 12.36 -0.57 22.98
N VAL A 251 13.39 -1.06 22.28
CA VAL A 251 13.21 -2.13 21.29
C VAL A 251 12.65 -3.39 21.96
N GLY A 252 11.57 -3.93 21.41
CA GLY A 252 10.84 -5.06 21.99
C GLY A 252 9.63 -4.68 22.86
N ASP A 253 9.45 -3.40 23.22
CA ASP A 253 8.19 -2.90 23.78
C ASP A 253 7.01 -3.24 22.86
N VAL A 254 5.80 -3.34 23.41
CA VAL A 254 4.60 -3.64 22.63
C VAL A 254 3.54 -2.55 22.86
N LEU A 255 3.26 -1.80 21.81
CA LEU A 255 2.31 -0.69 21.74
C LEU A 255 0.92 -1.18 21.31
N MET A 256 -0.10 -0.34 21.47
CA MET A 256 -1.44 -0.60 20.92
C MET A 256 -1.56 -0.09 19.49
N GLY A 257 -2.07 -0.94 18.58
CA GLY A 257 -2.43 -0.58 17.21
C GLY A 257 -3.82 0.07 17.11
N ASP A 258 -4.09 0.74 15.99
CA ASP A 258 -5.36 1.41 15.72
C ASP A 258 -6.55 0.45 15.48
N ASP A 259 -6.24 -0.81 15.19
CA ASP A 259 -7.15 -1.95 15.05
C ASP A 259 -7.32 -2.75 16.35
N SER A 260 -6.87 -2.22 17.49
CA SER A 260 -6.77 -2.92 18.80
C SER A 260 -5.82 -4.12 18.85
N THR A 261 -5.00 -4.36 17.82
CA THR A 261 -4.01 -5.45 17.84
C THR A 261 -2.62 -4.95 18.26
N PRO A 262 -1.76 -5.79 18.87
CA PRO A 262 -0.47 -5.33 19.38
C PRO A 262 0.51 -4.87 18.29
N ARG A 263 1.45 -3.99 18.65
CA ARG A 263 2.47 -3.40 17.78
C ARG A 263 3.85 -3.44 18.45
N ARG A 264 4.72 -4.36 18.08
CA ARG A 264 6.08 -4.44 18.65
C ARG A 264 6.98 -3.34 18.10
N VAL A 265 7.73 -2.67 18.97
CA VAL A 265 8.80 -1.73 18.63
C VAL A 265 10.02 -2.48 18.10
N LEU A 266 10.50 -2.08 16.92
CA LEU A 266 11.57 -2.72 16.16
C LEU A 266 12.90 -1.95 16.26
N SER A 267 12.84 -0.62 16.24
CA SER A 267 13.98 0.28 16.36
C SER A 267 13.57 1.59 17.03
N LEU A 268 14.55 2.32 17.56
CA LEU A 268 14.41 3.69 18.05
C LEU A 268 15.11 4.64 17.07
N ALA A 269 14.75 5.93 17.12
CA ALA A 269 15.45 7.02 16.45
C ALA A 269 15.44 8.25 17.36
N ARG A 270 16.56 8.95 17.49
CA ARG A 270 16.68 10.14 18.34
C ARG A 270 17.51 11.21 17.64
N GLY A 271 17.30 12.46 18.04
CA GLY A 271 17.95 13.62 17.43
C GLY A 271 17.39 14.92 17.98
N ARG A 272 17.60 16.03 17.26
CA ARG A 272 17.18 17.36 17.70
C ARG A 272 16.76 18.22 16.52
N GLU A 273 15.57 18.79 16.57
CA GLU A 273 14.94 19.48 15.44
C GLU A 273 13.93 20.54 15.91
N THR A 274 13.36 21.31 14.99
CA THR A 274 12.25 22.24 15.29
C THR A 274 10.99 21.47 15.64
N MET A 275 10.47 21.68 16.85
CA MET A 275 9.28 21.01 17.37
C MET A 275 8.07 21.94 17.40
N TYR A 276 6.90 21.33 17.24
CA TYR A 276 5.59 21.98 17.18
C TYR A 276 4.60 21.24 18.07
N TRP A 277 3.67 21.98 18.67
CA TRP A 277 2.50 21.46 19.37
C TRP A 277 1.37 21.16 18.39
N VAL A 278 0.91 19.91 18.37
CA VAL A 278 -0.39 19.54 17.80
C VAL A 278 -1.45 19.73 18.88
N ARG A 279 -2.13 20.88 18.87
CA ARG A 279 -3.25 21.20 19.77
C ARG A 279 -4.51 20.45 19.35
N GLN A 280 -5.14 19.71 20.26
CA GLN A 280 -6.31 18.89 19.94
C GLN A 280 -7.60 19.37 20.61
N ILE A 281 -8.68 19.58 19.86
CA ILE A 281 -9.98 20.04 20.41
C ILE A 281 -10.67 18.90 21.21
N ASN A 282 -10.37 18.87 22.51
CA ASN A 282 -10.69 17.84 23.51
C ASN A 282 -9.82 16.57 23.45
N GLY A 283 -8.66 16.62 22.78
CA GLY A 283 -7.64 15.57 22.86
C GLY A 283 -6.61 15.82 23.98
N LEU A 284 -5.46 15.16 23.86
CA LEU A 284 -4.21 15.57 24.51
C LEU A 284 -3.31 16.23 23.47
N ASP A 285 -2.69 17.35 23.84
CA ASP A 285 -1.71 18.00 22.99
C ASP A 285 -0.40 17.21 23.02
N TYR A 286 0.23 17.02 21.85
CA TYR A 286 1.50 16.31 21.72
C TYR A 286 2.49 17.13 20.87
N ARG A 287 3.79 16.83 20.99
CA ARG A 287 4.84 17.52 20.25
C ARG A 287 5.44 16.64 19.16
N VAL A 288 5.68 17.22 17.99
CA VAL A 288 6.28 16.53 16.83
C VAL A 288 7.20 17.47 16.04
N ASN A 289 8.04 16.91 15.16
CA ASN A 289 8.87 17.67 14.23
C ASN A 289 8.12 17.95 12.90
N GLU A 290 8.73 18.73 11.99
CA GLU A 290 8.09 19.12 10.72
C GLU A 290 7.89 17.96 9.74
N SER A 291 8.72 16.91 9.85
CA SER A 291 8.63 15.68 9.04
C SER A 291 7.56 14.69 9.50
N HIS A 292 6.90 14.93 10.63
CA HIS A 292 5.99 13.97 11.26
C HIS A 292 4.69 13.77 10.47
N ILE A 293 4.39 12.54 10.07
CA ILE A 293 3.16 12.21 9.32
C ILE A 293 1.95 12.05 10.24
N LEU A 294 1.05 13.04 10.21
CA LEU A 294 -0.27 12.98 10.85
C LEU A 294 -1.21 12.06 10.06
N SER A 295 -1.94 11.18 10.75
CA SER A 295 -3.09 10.48 10.16
C SER A 295 -4.40 11.19 10.52
N LEU A 296 -5.08 11.72 9.50
CA LEU A 296 -6.33 12.48 9.59
C LEU A 296 -7.46 11.73 8.88
N LYS A 297 -8.72 12.08 9.16
CA LYS A 297 -9.89 11.60 8.41
C LYS A 297 -10.73 12.73 7.86
N CYS A 298 -11.27 12.53 6.66
CA CYS A 298 -12.23 13.43 6.02
C CYS A 298 -13.54 13.50 6.83
N SER A 299 -13.99 14.71 7.20
CA SER A 299 -15.14 14.91 8.08
C SER A 299 -16.46 15.24 7.37
N TYR A 300 -16.42 15.63 6.09
CA TYR A 300 -17.59 15.82 5.22
C TYR A 300 -17.17 15.72 3.74
N SER A 301 -18.06 15.19 2.89
CA SER A 301 -17.80 14.96 1.46
C SER A 301 -18.38 16.07 0.58
N GLU A 302 -17.56 16.66 -0.29
CA GLU A 302 -17.98 17.60 -1.34
C GLU A 302 -17.63 17.12 -2.77
N ASP A 303 -16.86 16.03 -2.90
CA ASP A 303 -16.26 15.53 -4.16
C ASP A 303 -16.27 13.99 -4.22
N ARG A 304 -15.36 13.37 -4.99
CA ARG A 304 -15.15 11.90 -5.11
C ARG A 304 -14.81 11.18 -3.79
N GLU A 305 -14.46 11.90 -2.74
CA GLU A 305 -14.01 11.37 -1.45
C GLU A 305 -15.19 11.09 -0.50
N LYS A 306 -15.03 10.07 0.36
CA LYS A 306 -16.05 9.63 1.32
C LYS A 306 -15.74 10.10 2.74
N ILE A 307 -16.80 10.28 3.52
CA ILE A 307 -16.69 10.63 4.94
C ILE A 307 -16.01 9.48 5.70
N GLY A 308 -14.90 9.77 6.37
CA GLY A 308 -14.08 8.78 7.08
C GLY A 308 -12.86 8.28 6.33
N ASP A 309 -12.66 8.66 5.06
CA ASP A 309 -11.44 8.33 4.30
C ASP A 309 -10.19 8.85 5.02
N LEU A 310 -9.13 8.02 5.00
CA LEU A 310 -7.88 8.23 5.73
C LEU A 310 -6.88 9.03 4.87
N LEU A 311 -6.37 10.13 5.42
CA LEU A 311 -5.31 10.93 4.83
C LEU A 311 -4.07 10.89 5.73
N ASN A 312 -2.95 10.38 5.21
CA ASN A 312 -1.65 10.43 5.87
C ASN A 312 -0.85 11.60 5.29
N ILE A 313 -0.56 12.61 6.11
CA ILE A 313 -0.03 13.90 5.66
C ILE A 313 0.95 14.48 6.69
N PRO A 314 2.19 14.85 6.31
CA PRO A 314 3.10 15.49 7.25
C PRO A 314 2.59 16.80 7.84
N LEU A 315 3.05 17.11 9.05
CA LEU A 315 2.67 18.28 9.84
C LEU A 315 2.85 19.58 9.02
N SER A 316 3.94 19.64 8.27
CA SER A 316 4.33 20.78 7.45
C SER A 316 3.43 21.00 6.23
N ASP A 317 2.85 19.96 5.65
CA ASP A 317 1.78 20.10 4.64
C ASP A 317 0.52 20.66 5.32
N TYR A 318 0.11 20.06 6.44
CA TYR A 318 -1.11 20.44 7.16
C TYR A 318 -1.08 21.91 7.59
N LEU A 319 0.07 22.37 8.12
CA LEU A 319 0.35 23.76 8.51
C LEU A 319 0.07 24.79 7.42
N ASN A 320 0.16 24.42 6.14
CA ASN A 320 0.08 25.34 5.01
C ASN A 320 -1.09 25.02 4.05
N SER A 321 -1.79 23.92 4.28
CA SER A 321 -3.11 23.66 3.69
C SER A 321 -4.12 24.75 4.06
N ALA A 322 -5.06 25.04 3.15
CA ALA A 322 -6.05 26.10 3.34
C ALA A 322 -6.92 25.87 4.59
N ALA A 323 -7.42 26.93 5.22
CA ALA A 323 -8.25 26.83 6.43
C ALA A 323 -9.48 25.89 6.25
N ASN A 324 -10.07 25.85 5.06
CA ASN A 324 -11.13 24.90 4.72
C ASN A 324 -10.64 23.44 4.80
N PHE A 325 -9.46 23.14 4.24
CA PHE A 325 -8.81 21.82 4.31
C PHE A 325 -8.47 21.43 5.76
N GLN A 326 -7.89 22.34 6.53
CA GLN A 326 -7.61 22.13 7.96
C GLN A 326 -8.90 21.85 8.78
N SER A 327 -10.04 22.42 8.36
CA SER A 327 -11.35 22.14 8.95
C SER A 327 -11.98 20.81 8.47
N LYS A 328 -11.68 20.39 7.24
CA LYS A 328 -12.19 19.18 6.58
C LYS A 328 -11.48 17.91 7.06
N TYR A 329 -10.16 17.90 7.11
CA TYR A 329 -9.37 16.76 7.61
C TYR A 329 -9.02 16.97 9.07
N GLN A 330 -9.52 16.08 9.91
CA GLN A 330 -9.43 16.17 11.36
C GLN A 330 -8.67 14.96 11.90
N GLY A 331 -7.88 15.15 12.97
CA GLY A 331 -7.28 14.02 13.69
C GLY A 331 -8.39 13.08 14.18
N TYR A 332 -8.15 11.78 14.18
CA TYR A 332 -9.17 10.81 14.59
C TYR A 332 -8.70 9.93 15.75
N LYS A 333 -9.70 9.40 16.45
CA LYS A 333 -9.55 8.55 17.63
C LYS A 333 -10.29 7.23 17.40
N VAL A 334 -9.68 6.14 17.80
CA VAL A 334 -10.27 4.80 17.74
C VAL A 334 -10.69 4.33 19.14
N ALA A 335 -11.75 3.51 19.19
CA ALA A 335 -12.06 2.73 20.39
C ALA A 335 -11.09 1.54 20.44
N ILE A 336 -10.70 1.12 21.64
CA ILE A 336 -9.79 -0.03 21.84
C ILE A 336 -10.54 -1.14 22.56
N ASP A 337 -10.32 -2.38 22.13
CA ASP A 337 -10.70 -3.59 22.85
C ASP A 337 -9.48 -4.33 23.41
N PHE A 338 -9.24 -4.15 24.72
CA PHE A 338 -8.27 -4.95 25.47
C PHE A 338 -8.81 -6.35 25.78
N SER A 339 -7.90 -7.32 25.93
CA SER A 339 -8.22 -8.68 26.38
C SER A 339 -8.91 -8.69 27.76
N GLU A 340 -9.84 -9.63 27.96
CA GLU A 340 -10.50 -9.77 29.26
C GLU A 340 -9.55 -10.35 30.32
N GLN A 341 -9.55 -9.76 31.51
CA GLN A 341 -8.77 -10.22 32.67
C GLN A 341 -9.72 -10.49 33.84
N ALA A 342 -9.43 -11.52 34.65
CA ALA A 342 -10.20 -11.82 35.86
C ALA A 342 -10.03 -10.72 36.92
N LEU A 343 -11.12 -10.34 37.60
CA LEU A 343 -11.17 -9.21 38.52
C LEU A 343 -11.61 -9.63 39.93
N ALA A 344 -10.91 -9.13 40.94
CA ALA A 344 -11.15 -9.44 42.36
C ALA A 344 -12.44 -8.80 42.94
N VAL A 345 -13.09 -7.90 42.21
CA VAL A 345 -14.37 -7.26 42.56
C VAL A 345 -15.14 -6.91 41.28
N CYS A 346 -16.48 -6.93 41.34
CA CYS A 346 -17.33 -6.49 40.24
C CYS A 346 -16.99 -5.04 39.83
N PRO A 347 -16.74 -4.74 38.53
CA PRO A 347 -16.37 -3.39 38.09
C PRO A 347 -17.37 -2.31 38.52
N TYR A 348 -18.67 -2.59 38.42
CA TYR A 348 -19.73 -1.66 38.80
C TYR A 348 -19.69 -1.30 40.30
N ILE A 349 -19.29 -2.23 41.17
CA ILE A 349 -19.20 -2.00 42.62
C ILE A 349 -17.95 -1.21 42.97
N LEU A 350 -16.83 -1.45 42.27
CA LEU A 350 -15.65 -0.58 42.36
C LEU A 350 -15.99 0.85 41.90
N GLY A 351 -16.79 1.00 40.83
CA GLY A 351 -17.27 2.28 40.34
C GLY A 351 -18.13 3.04 41.35
N LEU A 352 -19.09 2.34 41.98
CA LEU A 352 -19.89 2.89 43.07
C LEU A 352 -19.03 3.32 44.28
N TRP A 353 -18.03 2.51 44.66
CA TRP A 353 -17.17 2.82 45.81
C TRP A 353 -16.22 4.00 45.55
N LEU A 354 -15.61 4.06 44.36
CA LEU A 354 -14.78 5.20 43.95
C LEU A 354 -15.57 6.52 43.95
N GLY A 355 -16.89 6.43 43.75
CA GLY A 355 -17.82 7.55 43.76
C GLY A 355 -18.39 7.99 45.11
N ASN A 356 -18.24 7.20 46.17
CA ASN A 356 -18.58 7.65 47.51
C ASN A 356 -17.71 8.87 47.89
N GLU A 357 -18.12 9.71 48.81
CA GLU A 357 -17.25 10.77 49.36
C GLU A 357 -16.15 10.13 50.24
N ILE A 358 -16.55 9.23 51.13
CA ILE A 358 -15.64 8.55 52.08
C ILE A 358 -14.60 7.71 51.33
N ASN A 359 -13.31 7.89 51.63
CA ASN A 359 -12.18 7.12 51.10
C ASN A 359 -11.48 6.21 52.14
N THR A 360 -11.79 6.39 53.43
CA THR A 360 -11.17 5.68 54.56
C THR A 360 -11.77 4.31 54.86
N SER A 361 -12.89 3.94 54.21
CA SER A 361 -13.64 2.72 54.53
C SER A 361 -14.33 2.10 53.31
N VAL A 362 -14.69 0.82 53.44
CA VAL A 362 -15.36 -0.01 52.41
C VAL A 362 -16.82 0.38 52.12
N ASN A 363 -17.37 1.35 52.85
CA ASN A 363 -18.78 1.71 52.74
C ASN A 363 -19.10 2.29 51.37
N ILE A 364 -20.30 1.98 50.86
CA ILE A 364 -20.92 2.61 49.69
C ILE A 364 -22.19 3.25 50.19
N ILE A 365 -22.36 4.55 49.98
CA ILE A 365 -23.54 5.31 50.41
C ILE A 365 -24.34 5.67 49.15
N SER A 366 -25.60 5.28 49.11
CA SER A 366 -26.57 5.62 48.06
C SER A 366 -27.96 5.62 48.67
N ALA A 367 -28.77 6.63 48.35
CA ALA A 367 -30.19 6.71 48.72
C ALA A 367 -31.14 6.25 47.60
N ASP A 368 -30.59 5.87 46.44
CA ASP A 368 -31.35 5.46 45.26
C ASP A 368 -31.61 3.94 45.27
N VAL A 369 -32.89 3.56 45.17
CA VAL A 369 -33.40 2.21 45.40
C VAL A 369 -32.78 1.19 44.44
N GLU A 370 -32.61 1.54 43.17
CA GLU A 370 -32.08 0.62 42.14
C GLU A 370 -30.63 0.18 42.41
N VAL A 371 -29.88 0.98 43.18
CA VAL A 371 -28.52 0.64 43.65
C VAL A 371 -28.57 -0.15 44.95
N VAL A 372 -29.47 0.16 45.88
CA VAL A 372 -29.65 -0.59 47.12
C VAL A 372 -30.12 -2.02 46.84
N GLU A 373 -31.04 -2.18 45.89
CA GLU A 373 -31.54 -3.49 45.43
C GLU A 373 -30.41 -4.33 44.80
N TYR A 374 -29.64 -3.76 43.86
CA TYR A 374 -28.48 -4.45 43.29
C TYR A 374 -27.45 -4.89 44.34
N LEU A 375 -27.19 -4.04 45.35
CA LEU A 375 -26.26 -4.40 46.42
C LEU A 375 -26.79 -5.55 47.28
N ARG A 376 -28.11 -5.70 47.45
CA ARG A 376 -28.72 -6.90 48.07
C ARG A 376 -28.52 -8.13 47.18
N GLU A 377 -28.95 -8.07 45.91
CA GLU A 377 -28.79 -9.15 44.91
C GLU A 377 -27.35 -9.70 44.91
N TYR A 378 -26.36 -8.80 44.92
CA TYR A 378 -24.95 -9.15 44.87
C TYR A 378 -24.43 -9.75 46.18
N THR A 379 -24.88 -9.26 47.35
CA THR A 379 -24.49 -9.88 48.63
C THR A 379 -25.07 -11.27 48.82
N GLU A 380 -26.29 -11.52 48.34
CA GLU A 380 -26.92 -12.84 48.33
C GLU A 380 -26.13 -13.83 47.45
N HIS A 381 -25.75 -13.42 46.24
CA HIS A 381 -24.87 -14.21 45.36
C HIS A 381 -23.48 -14.52 45.96
N LEU A 382 -23.02 -13.74 46.94
CA LEU A 382 -21.74 -13.93 47.65
C LEU A 382 -21.90 -14.58 49.04
N ASN A 383 -23.08 -15.13 49.38
CA ASN A 383 -23.37 -15.68 50.72
C ASN A 383 -22.94 -14.75 51.88
N SER A 384 -23.10 -13.44 51.67
CA SER A 384 -22.64 -12.37 52.57
C SER A 384 -23.82 -11.49 52.99
N THR A 385 -23.69 -10.73 54.08
CA THR A 385 -24.80 -9.89 54.59
C THR A 385 -24.57 -8.41 54.30
N CYS A 386 -25.51 -7.78 53.60
CA CYS A 386 -25.58 -6.32 53.55
C CYS A 386 -26.23 -5.80 54.84
N ALA A 387 -25.55 -4.95 55.59
CA ALA A 387 -26.17 -4.23 56.70
C ALA A 387 -26.79 -2.91 56.21
N LEU A 388 -27.93 -2.57 56.80
CA LEU A 388 -28.61 -1.28 56.67
C LEU A 388 -28.55 -0.60 58.03
N ALA A 389 -28.10 0.65 58.07
CA ALA A 389 -27.94 1.38 59.32
C ALA A 389 -28.23 2.86 59.13
N ASN A 390 -29.38 3.29 59.65
CA ASN A 390 -29.91 4.65 59.49
C ASN A 390 -29.00 5.69 60.16
N THR A 391 -29.02 6.93 59.65
CA THR A 391 -28.36 8.08 60.30
C THR A 391 -29.43 9.03 60.81
N LYS A 392 -29.31 9.49 62.07
CA LYS A 392 -30.15 10.57 62.58
C LYS A 392 -29.54 11.92 62.16
N GLN A 393 -30.36 12.84 61.68
CA GLN A 393 -29.94 14.21 61.36
C GLN A 393 -30.98 15.20 61.91
N GLY A 394 -30.83 15.56 63.19
CA GLY A 394 -31.84 16.32 63.95
C GLY A 394 -32.87 15.41 64.63
N ASP A 395 -34.08 15.94 64.81
CA ASP A 395 -35.18 15.22 65.49
C ASP A 395 -36.17 14.53 64.56
N ASP A 396 -36.23 14.91 63.29
CA ASP A 396 -37.02 14.21 62.28
C ASP A 396 -36.34 12.93 61.79
N TRP A 397 -37.11 11.85 61.71
CA TRP A 397 -36.67 10.56 61.15
C TRP A 397 -37.00 10.50 59.65
N CYS A 398 -36.20 11.14 58.80
CA CYS A 398 -36.32 10.94 57.35
C CYS A 398 -35.99 9.49 56.96
N PRO A 399 -36.88 8.78 56.24
CA PRO A 399 -36.61 7.44 55.72
C PRO A 399 -35.70 7.52 54.48
N ILE A 400 -34.41 7.73 54.73
CA ILE A 400 -33.36 7.60 53.72
C ILE A 400 -32.79 6.18 53.83
N ASP A 401 -32.99 5.34 52.82
CA ASP A 401 -32.45 3.98 52.76
C ASP A 401 -30.91 4.02 52.69
N ASN A 402 -30.26 3.94 53.85
CA ASN A 402 -28.81 4.03 53.98
C ASN A 402 -28.17 2.63 53.94
N ALA A 403 -27.77 2.19 52.75
CA ALA A 403 -26.83 1.06 52.60
C ALA A 403 -25.56 1.33 53.41
N ARG A 404 -25.18 0.42 54.34
CA ARG A 404 -24.05 0.63 55.25
C ARG A 404 -23.35 -0.67 55.64
N SER A 405 -22.19 -0.89 55.04
CA SER A 405 -21.29 -2.04 55.23
C SER A 405 -21.88 -3.36 54.73
N ILE A 406 -21.22 -3.94 53.73
CA ILE A 406 -21.20 -5.39 53.59
C ILE A 406 -20.45 -5.94 54.81
N LYS A 407 -20.99 -6.99 55.44
CA LYS A 407 -20.35 -7.79 56.48
C LYS A 407 -20.48 -9.28 56.12
N ASN A 408 -19.71 -10.11 56.80
CA ASN A 408 -19.88 -11.55 56.76
C ASN A 408 -20.61 -12.01 58.04
N ILE A 409 -21.32 -13.12 57.98
CA ILE A 409 -22.14 -13.66 59.08
C ILE A 409 -21.24 -14.11 60.25
N ASN A 410 -20.02 -14.55 59.95
CA ASN A 410 -19.02 -14.92 60.96
C ASN A 410 -18.20 -13.70 61.39
N ASN A 411 -18.10 -13.47 62.70
CA ASN A 411 -17.62 -12.21 63.30
C ASN A 411 -16.08 -12.01 63.28
N HIS A 412 -15.39 -12.68 62.36
CA HIS A 412 -14.00 -12.47 62.00
C HIS A 412 -13.91 -12.43 60.46
N ILE A 413 -13.01 -11.61 59.91
CA ILE A 413 -12.93 -11.21 58.48
C ILE A 413 -13.89 -10.05 58.14
N ASN A 414 -13.46 -8.82 58.48
CA ASN A 414 -13.81 -7.60 57.73
C ASN A 414 -13.14 -7.58 56.32
N SER A 415 -12.41 -8.64 55.96
CA SER A 415 -11.26 -8.61 55.05
C SER A 415 -11.41 -9.55 53.84
N THR A 416 -12.54 -9.45 53.13
CA THR A 416 -12.62 -9.76 51.69
C THR A 416 -12.59 -8.45 50.90
N LEU A 417 -13.68 -7.67 50.85
CA LEU A 417 -13.68 -6.43 50.07
C LEU A 417 -12.71 -5.37 50.65
N GLN A 418 -12.57 -5.24 51.97
CA GLN A 418 -11.52 -4.38 52.55
C GLN A 418 -10.11 -4.87 52.18
N ARG A 419 -9.93 -6.18 52.06
CA ARG A 419 -8.64 -6.77 51.68
C ARG A 419 -8.34 -6.49 50.21
N VAL A 420 -9.30 -6.69 49.31
CA VAL A 420 -9.18 -6.34 47.89
C VAL A 420 -8.91 -4.84 47.70
N LEU A 421 -9.58 -3.94 48.45
CA LEU A 421 -9.28 -2.51 48.39
C LEU A 421 -7.88 -2.15 48.97
N ASN A 422 -7.36 -2.92 49.92
CA ASN A 422 -5.98 -2.76 50.43
C ASN A 422 -4.94 -3.33 49.45
N GLU A 423 -5.18 -4.52 48.89
CA GLU A 423 -4.34 -5.20 47.89
C GLU A 423 -4.23 -4.36 46.60
N LEU A 424 -5.30 -3.65 46.22
CA LEU A 424 -5.32 -2.68 45.13
C LEU A 424 -4.85 -1.25 45.54
N GLY A 425 -4.44 -1.03 46.78
CA GLY A 425 -3.93 0.27 47.25
C GLY A 425 -4.94 1.43 47.21
N LEU A 426 -6.24 1.14 47.31
CA LEU A 426 -7.34 2.08 47.05
C LEU A 426 -7.78 2.86 48.30
N LEU A 427 -7.69 2.29 49.51
CA LEU A 427 -8.07 3.03 50.71
C LEU A 427 -7.17 4.25 50.91
N ASN A 428 -7.81 5.38 51.24
CA ASN A 428 -7.22 6.73 51.26
C ASN A 428 -6.74 7.28 49.89
N ASN A 429 -6.37 6.42 48.93
CA ASN A 429 -5.85 6.77 47.60
C ASN A 429 -6.79 6.33 46.46
N LYS A 430 -7.86 7.09 46.22
CA LYS A 430 -8.84 6.80 45.16
C LYS A 430 -8.24 6.99 43.76
N HIS A 431 -8.02 5.86 43.08
CA HIS A 431 -7.58 5.76 41.70
C HIS A 431 -8.28 4.56 41.03
N ILE A 432 -8.20 4.42 39.71
CA ILE A 432 -8.62 3.21 38.99
C ILE A 432 -7.39 2.32 38.79
N PRO A 433 -7.39 1.04 39.23
CA PRO A 433 -6.27 0.14 38.97
C PRO A 433 -6.19 -0.25 37.49
N LEU A 434 -4.97 -0.46 36.98
CA LEU A 434 -4.71 -0.77 35.57
C LEU A 434 -5.53 -1.96 35.05
N SER A 435 -5.68 -3.02 35.84
CA SER A 435 -6.45 -4.23 35.47
C SER A 435 -7.94 -3.96 35.18
N PHE A 436 -8.48 -2.81 35.59
CA PHE A 436 -9.82 -2.35 35.24
C PHE A 436 -9.82 -1.33 34.08
N LEU A 437 -8.74 -0.57 33.88
CA LEU A 437 -8.55 0.35 32.74
C LEU A 437 -8.20 -0.40 31.44
N ALA A 438 -7.52 -1.54 31.54
CA ALA A 438 -7.00 -2.35 30.43
C ALA A 438 -7.71 -3.71 30.35
N ASN A 439 -9.04 -3.68 30.30
CA ASN A 439 -9.91 -4.87 30.34
C ASN A 439 -10.96 -4.83 29.20
N SER A 440 -11.79 -5.87 29.08
CA SER A 440 -12.85 -5.96 28.08
C SER A 440 -13.76 -4.71 28.09
N ARG A 441 -14.25 -4.30 26.92
CA ARG A 441 -15.21 -3.18 26.79
C ARG A 441 -16.39 -3.33 27.75
N LEU A 442 -16.88 -4.56 27.92
CA LEU A 442 -17.97 -4.87 28.85
C LEU A 442 -17.63 -4.55 30.31
N ASN A 443 -16.41 -4.88 30.78
CA ASN A 443 -16.02 -4.61 32.17
C ASN A 443 -15.70 -3.13 32.40
N ARG A 444 -15.12 -2.44 31.41
CA ARG A 444 -14.94 -0.98 31.42
C ARG A 444 -16.27 -0.22 31.43
N LEU A 445 -17.27 -0.66 30.64
CA LEU A 445 -18.63 -0.10 30.65
C LEU A 445 -19.31 -0.30 32.01
N LYS A 446 -19.20 -1.49 32.61
CA LYS A 446 -19.73 -1.75 33.98
C LYS A 446 -19.09 -0.83 35.03
N LEU A 447 -17.77 -0.60 34.96
CA LEU A 447 -17.06 0.33 35.86
C LEU A 447 -17.60 1.76 35.73
N LEU A 448 -17.67 2.25 34.48
CA LEU A 448 -18.15 3.59 34.18
C LEU A 448 -19.62 3.77 34.59
N ALA A 449 -20.46 2.75 34.41
CA ALA A 449 -21.85 2.76 34.88
C ALA A 449 -21.95 2.96 36.40
N GLY A 450 -21.16 2.21 37.19
CA GLY A 450 -21.16 2.34 38.66
C GLY A 450 -20.71 3.73 39.14
N MET A 451 -19.70 4.31 38.48
CA MET A 451 -19.26 5.68 38.74
C MET A 451 -20.37 6.69 38.41
N ASN A 452 -20.93 6.57 37.21
CA ASN A 452 -21.94 7.46 36.68
C ASN A 452 -23.26 7.40 37.47
N ASP A 453 -23.59 6.25 38.05
CA ASP A 453 -24.70 6.14 39.00
C ASP A 453 -24.40 6.75 40.37
N SER A 454 -23.16 6.68 40.85
CA SER A 454 -22.81 7.25 42.16
C SER A 454 -22.69 8.79 42.14
N PHE A 455 -21.99 9.38 41.17
CA PHE A 455 -21.67 10.82 41.13
C PHE A 455 -21.81 11.45 39.72
N GLY A 456 -22.24 10.66 38.74
CA GLY A 456 -22.54 11.17 37.41
C GLY A 456 -23.95 11.76 37.30
N ARG A 457 -24.14 12.61 36.30
CA ARG A 457 -25.43 13.20 35.94
C ARG A 457 -25.64 13.13 34.44
N TYR A 458 -26.75 12.54 34.00
CA TYR A 458 -27.21 12.65 32.63
C TYR A 458 -27.84 14.03 32.34
N VAL A 459 -27.52 14.61 31.20
CA VAL A 459 -28.07 15.90 30.73
C VAL A 459 -28.85 15.68 29.45
N ASN A 460 -30.13 15.32 29.62
CA ASN A 460 -31.09 14.99 28.55
C ASN A 460 -31.03 15.94 27.33
N LYS A 461 -31.01 17.26 27.55
CA LYS A 461 -30.98 18.28 26.48
C LYS A 461 -29.76 18.20 25.55
N GLN A 462 -28.69 17.55 25.98
CA GLN A 462 -27.39 17.52 25.31
C GLN A 462 -26.88 16.08 25.05
N LYS A 463 -27.66 15.05 25.41
CA LYS A 463 -27.29 13.61 25.34
C LYS A 463 -25.87 13.33 25.87
N MET A 464 -25.51 13.97 27.00
CA MET A 464 -24.17 13.88 27.61
C MET A 464 -24.24 13.45 29.08
N TYR A 465 -23.16 12.83 29.55
CA TYR A 465 -22.92 12.60 30.97
C TYR A 465 -21.88 13.58 31.51
N VAL A 466 -22.05 13.94 32.79
CA VAL A 466 -21.15 14.84 33.52
C VAL A 466 -20.78 14.20 34.84
N ILE A 467 -19.48 14.01 35.06
CA ILE A 467 -18.86 13.58 36.31
C ILE A 467 -18.13 14.78 36.92
N THR A 468 -18.30 15.04 38.21
CA THR A 468 -17.57 16.12 38.93
C THR A 468 -16.81 15.52 40.11
N LEU A 469 -15.52 15.86 40.24
CA LEU A 469 -14.59 15.33 41.25
C LEU A 469 -13.64 16.41 41.76
N THR A 470 -13.11 16.25 42.97
CA THR A 470 -12.02 17.09 43.52
C THR A 470 -10.62 16.49 43.27
N ASN A 471 -10.53 15.19 42.93
CA ASN A 471 -9.27 14.51 42.64
C ASN A 471 -8.95 14.54 41.14
N PHE A 472 -7.87 15.26 40.77
CA PHE A 472 -7.39 15.36 39.39
C PHE A 472 -6.96 14.03 38.78
N ALA A 473 -6.22 13.19 39.53
CA ALA A 473 -5.69 11.93 39.02
C ALA A 473 -6.83 10.96 38.65
N LEU A 474 -7.83 10.83 39.53
CA LEU A 474 -9.03 10.04 39.26
C LEU A 474 -9.81 10.62 38.06
N ALA A 475 -9.90 11.95 37.92
CA ALA A 475 -10.55 12.59 36.78
C ALA A 475 -9.80 12.34 35.45
N LYS A 476 -8.46 12.33 35.43
CA LYS A 476 -7.68 11.92 34.24
C LYS A 476 -7.94 10.46 33.88
N GLN A 477 -7.95 9.56 34.86
CA GLN A 477 -8.22 8.13 34.64
C GLN A 477 -9.64 7.87 34.12
N ILE A 478 -10.65 8.62 34.58
CA ILE A 478 -12.01 8.53 34.02
C ILE A 478 -12.06 9.08 32.59
N LYS A 479 -11.31 10.16 32.26
CA LYS A 479 -11.20 10.63 30.87
C LYS A 479 -10.64 9.52 29.96
N PHE A 480 -9.51 8.91 30.36
CA PHE A 480 -8.90 7.79 29.63
C PHE A 480 -9.83 6.57 29.50
N LEU A 481 -10.56 6.22 30.57
CA LEU A 481 -11.58 5.16 30.52
C LEU A 481 -12.65 5.45 29.46
N CYS A 482 -13.15 6.68 29.39
CA CYS A 482 -14.13 7.10 28.39
C CYS A 482 -13.55 7.14 26.97
N ASP A 483 -12.37 7.72 26.77
CA ASP A 483 -11.70 7.80 25.47
C ASP A 483 -11.39 6.39 24.92
N SER A 484 -10.87 5.47 25.74
CA SER A 484 -10.59 4.07 25.34
C SER A 484 -11.85 3.26 24.98
N LEU A 485 -13.02 3.66 25.49
CA LEU A 485 -14.33 3.11 25.13
C LEU A 485 -14.90 3.71 23.83
N GLY A 486 -14.21 4.68 23.22
CA GLY A 486 -14.68 5.40 22.03
C GLY A 486 -15.71 6.48 22.33
N PHE A 487 -15.87 6.91 23.58
CA PHE A 487 -16.65 8.10 23.91
C PHE A 487 -15.75 9.34 23.81
N ARG A 488 -16.28 10.44 23.27
CA ARG A 488 -15.54 11.70 23.23
C ARG A 488 -15.56 12.33 24.62
N ALA A 489 -14.45 12.29 25.35
CA ALA A 489 -14.33 12.84 26.70
C ALA A 489 -13.53 14.15 26.76
N SER A 490 -13.93 15.07 27.63
CA SER A 490 -13.22 16.32 27.93
C SER A 490 -13.12 16.52 29.44
N LEU A 491 -12.01 17.06 29.90
CA LEU A 491 -11.70 17.32 31.31
C LEU A 491 -11.54 18.84 31.50
N VAL A 492 -12.37 19.44 32.36
CA VAL A 492 -12.43 20.89 32.57
C VAL A 492 -12.27 21.23 34.05
N GLU A 493 -11.24 22.00 34.38
CA GLU A 493 -11.06 22.58 35.71
C GLU A 493 -12.06 23.73 35.95
N ASN A 494 -12.65 23.78 37.13
CA ASN A 494 -13.55 24.85 37.57
C ASN A 494 -13.19 25.24 39.02
N GLN A 495 -13.01 26.53 39.29
CA GLN A 495 -12.91 27.01 40.67
C GLN A 495 -14.30 27.01 41.34
N LEU A 496 -14.36 26.55 42.58
CA LEU A 496 -15.58 26.55 43.38
C LEU A 496 -15.78 27.93 44.02
N ASN A 497 -16.70 28.72 43.47
CA ASN A 497 -17.15 29.98 44.06
C ASN A 497 -17.98 29.72 45.32
N SER A 498 -17.30 29.52 46.46
CA SER A 498 -17.90 29.58 47.78
C SER A 498 -18.45 30.98 48.08
N LYS A 499 -19.49 31.07 48.91
CA LYS A 499 -20.00 32.34 49.47
C LYS A 499 -19.22 32.81 50.71
N GLN A 500 -18.18 32.09 51.12
CA GLN A 500 -17.23 32.47 52.15
C GLN A 500 -15.83 32.53 51.53
N GLU A 501 -15.10 33.62 51.76
CA GLU A 501 -13.94 34.00 50.94
C GLU A 501 -12.70 33.12 51.11
N ASP A 502 -12.63 32.35 52.20
CA ASP A 502 -11.38 31.77 52.73
C ASP A 502 -11.14 30.29 52.37
N ASN A 503 -11.87 29.72 51.40
CA ASN A 503 -11.56 28.38 50.87
C ASN A 503 -12.02 28.18 49.42
N ARG A 504 -11.12 28.45 48.46
CA ARG A 504 -11.35 28.28 47.01
C ARG A 504 -10.92 26.89 46.55
N GLY A 505 -11.80 25.90 46.74
CA GLY A 505 -11.58 24.55 46.24
C GLY A 505 -11.57 24.47 44.70
N ILE A 506 -10.78 23.55 44.14
CA ILE A 506 -10.77 23.23 42.70
C ILE A 506 -11.64 21.99 42.46
N ALA A 507 -12.46 22.02 41.40
CA ALA A 507 -13.28 20.91 40.96
C ALA A 507 -13.08 20.60 39.48
N TYR A 508 -12.82 19.33 39.18
CA TYR A 508 -12.60 18.79 37.85
C TYR A 508 -13.88 18.16 37.33
N ARG A 509 -14.27 18.53 36.10
CA ARG A 509 -15.45 17.97 35.43
C ARG A 509 -15.05 17.15 34.21
N VAL A 510 -15.40 15.87 34.21
CA VAL A 510 -15.32 15.01 33.02
C VAL A 510 -16.68 15.03 32.33
N TRP A 511 -16.72 15.53 31.09
CA TRP A 511 -17.90 15.52 30.23
C TRP A 511 -17.68 14.50 29.12
N PHE A 512 -18.63 13.60 28.86
CA PHE A 512 -18.49 12.61 27.79
C PHE A 512 -19.77 12.37 26.99
N THR A 513 -19.57 12.10 25.69
CA THR A 513 -20.61 12.00 24.65
C THR A 513 -20.29 10.93 23.60
N GLY A 514 -21.32 10.45 22.89
CA GLY A 514 -21.23 9.40 21.88
C GLY A 514 -22.45 8.49 21.99
N ASP A 515 -22.32 7.21 21.64
CA ASP A 515 -23.36 6.20 21.91
C ASP A 515 -23.34 5.74 23.39
N VAL A 516 -23.53 6.71 24.29
CA VAL A 516 -23.48 6.50 25.75
C VAL A 516 -24.67 5.69 26.30
N SER A 517 -25.55 5.23 25.40
CA SER A 517 -26.60 4.23 25.62
C SER A 517 -26.04 2.84 25.96
N ASP A 518 -24.81 2.54 25.53
CA ASP A 518 -24.09 1.29 25.82
C ASP A 518 -23.77 1.12 27.32
N ILE A 519 -23.84 2.19 28.12
CA ILE A 519 -23.41 2.19 29.51
C ILE A 519 -24.54 1.60 30.38
N PRO A 520 -24.33 0.46 31.07
CA PRO A 520 -25.38 -0.27 31.79
C PRO A 520 -25.67 0.35 33.18
N VAL A 521 -26.09 1.62 33.19
CA VAL A 521 -26.56 2.30 34.40
C VAL A 521 -27.88 1.71 34.90
N ARG A 522 -28.04 1.63 36.22
CA ARG A 522 -29.25 1.13 36.88
C ARG A 522 -30.23 2.24 37.23
N LYS A 523 -29.78 3.45 37.60
CA LYS A 523 -30.69 4.53 38.03
C LYS A 523 -31.49 5.04 36.84
N GLU A 524 -32.82 5.04 36.93
CA GLU A 524 -33.69 5.36 35.77
C GLU A 524 -33.42 6.77 35.24
N ARG A 525 -33.23 7.73 36.14
CA ARG A 525 -32.89 9.13 35.79
C ARG A 525 -31.56 9.31 35.03
N ASN A 526 -30.69 8.30 35.06
CA ASN A 526 -29.39 8.32 34.39
C ASN A 526 -29.41 7.61 33.04
N LYS A 527 -30.43 6.81 32.70
CA LYS A 527 -30.44 6.04 31.44
C LYS A 527 -30.42 6.97 30.22
N ALA A 528 -29.43 6.78 29.35
CA ALA A 528 -29.28 7.60 28.16
C ALA A 528 -30.26 7.18 27.05
N ALA A 529 -30.76 8.17 26.31
CA ALA A 529 -31.52 7.95 25.10
C ALA A 529 -30.56 7.65 23.93
N LYS A 530 -30.90 6.69 23.08
CA LYS A 530 -30.06 6.26 21.94
C LYS A 530 -29.51 7.44 21.13
N TRP A 531 -28.27 7.32 20.66
CA TRP A 531 -27.68 8.34 19.78
C TRP A 531 -28.41 8.40 18.43
N THR A 532 -28.53 9.60 17.87
CA THR A 532 -29.35 9.89 16.66
C THR A 532 -28.76 11.03 15.82
N GLY A 533 -27.45 11.28 15.91
CA GLY A 533 -26.79 12.42 15.26
C GLY A 533 -25.75 12.00 14.22
N ASN A 534 -25.87 12.53 13.00
CA ASN A 534 -25.02 12.20 11.84
C ASN A 534 -23.55 12.67 11.93
N ARG A 535 -23.04 12.96 13.13
CA ARG A 535 -21.71 13.58 13.32
C ARG A 535 -20.77 12.64 14.06
N THR A 536 -19.73 12.18 13.35
CA THR A 536 -18.75 11.20 13.81
C THR A 536 -17.88 11.77 14.94
N TRP A 537 -18.21 11.46 16.20
CA TRP A 537 -17.54 12.03 17.38
C TRP A 537 -16.09 11.55 17.59
N GLN A 538 -15.65 10.57 16.82
CA GLN A 538 -14.26 10.10 16.74
C GLN A 538 -13.31 11.11 16.08
N GLN A 539 -13.82 12.13 15.38
CA GLN A 539 -13.01 13.18 14.76
C GLN A 539 -12.81 14.39 15.69
N THR A 540 -11.58 14.91 15.67
CA THR A 540 -11.05 15.97 16.52
C THR A 540 -10.30 16.97 15.63
N GLY A 541 -10.86 18.17 15.49
CA GLY A 541 -10.13 19.27 14.86
C GLY A 541 -8.84 19.58 15.62
N ILE A 542 -7.76 19.83 14.88
CA ILE A 542 -6.44 20.13 15.43
C ILE A 542 -6.00 21.55 15.03
N ARG A 543 -5.02 22.10 15.75
CA ARG A 543 -4.31 23.34 15.39
C ARG A 543 -2.84 23.14 15.66
N ILE A 544 -1.97 23.77 14.87
CA ILE A 544 -0.53 23.61 15.04
C ILE A 544 0.07 24.92 15.55
N GLU A 545 0.90 24.83 16.59
CA GLU A 545 1.65 25.95 17.16
C GLU A 545 3.15 25.61 17.18
N TYR A 546 4.01 26.57 16.87
CA TYR A 546 5.47 26.42 17.01
C TYR A 546 5.86 26.32 18.51
N ASP A 547 6.79 25.42 18.85
CA ASP A 547 7.35 25.30 20.21
C ASP A 547 8.76 25.90 20.29
N LYS A 548 9.77 25.15 19.83
CA LYS A 548 11.22 25.46 19.89
C LYS A 548 12.03 24.34 19.22
N VAL A 549 13.34 24.55 19.06
CA VAL A 549 14.28 23.46 18.74
C VAL A 549 14.58 22.61 19.98
N ASP A 550 14.14 21.35 19.99
CA ASP A 550 14.17 20.45 21.15
C ASP A 550 14.52 19.02 20.73
N ASP A 551 14.86 18.16 21.70
CA ASP A 551 15.22 16.77 21.44
C ASP A 551 13.97 15.96 21.02
N TYR A 552 14.10 15.21 19.93
CA TYR A 552 13.09 14.27 19.46
C TYR A 552 13.42 12.82 19.78
N TYR A 553 12.37 12.04 19.95
CA TYR A 553 12.37 10.62 20.27
C TYR A 553 11.38 9.92 19.36
N GLY A 554 11.80 8.79 18.79
CA GLY A 554 11.16 8.16 17.66
C GLY A 554 11.31 6.65 17.70
N PHE A 555 10.44 5.94 17.00
CA PHE A 555 10.49 4.48 16.93
C PHE A 555 9.74 3.93 15.71
N VAL A 556 10.20 2.78 15.22
CA VAL A 556 9.50 1.99 14.20
C VAL A 556 8.79 0.83 14.90
N CYS A 557 7.56 0.53 14.48
CA CYS A 557 6.75 -0.56 15.00
C CYS A 557 6.24 -1.46 13.85
N ASP A 558 5.77 -2.66 14.19
CA ASP A 558 5.20 -3.60 13.22
C ASP A 558 3.71 -3.40 12.91
N GLY A 559 2.98 -4.48 12.60
CA GLY A 559 1.64 -4.44 12.02
C GLY A 559 1.54 -3.59 10.75
N ASN A 560 0.49 -2.77 10.69
CA ASN A 560 0.25 -1.75 9.67
C ASN A 560 1.10 -0.46 9.86
N ARG A 561 2.09 -0.47 10.77
CA ARG A 561 2.91 0.69 11.19
C ARG A 561 2.14 1.80 11.93
N LEU A 562 0.83 1.67 12.10
CA LEU A 562 -0.04 2.56 12.86
C LEU A 562 -0.06 2.11 14.33
N PHE A 563 0.01 3.07 15.26
CA PHE A 563 0.02 2.85 16.71
C PHE A 563 -0.61 4.06 17.41
N LEU A 564 -0.92 3.93 18.70
CA LEU A 564 -1.71 4.91 19.45
C LEU A 564 -0.92 5.68 20.52
N LEU A 565 -1.20 6.99 20.60
CA LEU A 565 -0.89 7.83 21.77
C LEU A 565 -1.84 7.52 22.94
N GLU A 566 -1.58 8.05 24.14
CA GLU A 566 -2.48 7.94 25.32
C GLU A 566 -3.95 8.34 25.00
N ASP A 567 -4.18 9.18 23.98
CA ASP A 567 -5.50 9.64 23.56
C ASP A 567 -5.97 9.11 22.19
N MET A 568 -5.31 8.10 21.64
CA MET A 568 -5.73 7.26 20.49
C MET A 568 -5.51 7.84 19.06
N THR A 569 -4.41 8.57 18.82
CA THR A 569 -4.01 9.18 17.51
C THR A 569 -2.90 8.41 16.74
N VAL A 570 -2.73 8.59 15.41
CA VAL A 570 -2.10 7.64 14.42
C VAL A 570 -1.13 8.29 13.35
N VAL A 571 -0.15 7.55 12.72
CA VAL A 571 1.00 8.06 11.87
C VAL A 571 1.69 7.11 10.80
N HIS A 572 2.46 7.57 9.75
CA HIS A 572 3.16 6.75 8.66
C HIS A 572 4.57 7.24 8.11
N ASN A 573 5.20 6.67 7.01
CA ASN A 573 6.47 7.12 6.29
C ASN A 573 7.09 6.22 5.14
N THR A 574 7.53 6.77 3.97
CA THR A 574 8.50 6.21 2.93
C THR A 574 9.16 7.30 2.02
N THR A 575 10.30 7.04 1.36
CA THR A 575 11.01 7.98 0.43
C THR A 575 11.63 7.46 -0.90
N ILE A 576 12.61 6.54 -0.89
CA ILE A 576 13.81 6.64 -1.76
C ILE A 576 13.69 6.73 -3.31
N ALA A 577 13.18 5.73 -4.03
CA ALA A 577 13.61 5.43 -5.42
C ALA A 577 13.40 6.52 -6.48
N MET A 578 12.61 7.55 -6.15
CA MET A 578 12.27 8.65 -7.05
C MET A 578 13.47 9.40 -7.62
N ASN A 579 14.57 9.59 -6.88
CA ASN A 579 15.72 10.34 -7.41
C ASN A 579 16.44 9.62 -8.58
N MET A 580 16.34 8.29 -8.67
CA MET A 580 16.86 7.54 -9.84
C MET A 580 15.97 7.78 -11.07
N ALA A 581 14.64 7.77 -10.89
CA ALA A 581 13.69 8.05 -11.96
C ALA A 581 13.83 9.50 -12.48
N GLU A 582 13.95 10.45 -11.54
CA GLU A 582 14.19 11.88 -11.75
C GLU A 582 15.46 12.12 -12.59
N ASN A 583 16.62 11.59 -12.15
CA ASN A 583 17.88 11.74 -12.91
C ASN A 583 17.80 11.14 -14.32
N ILE A 584 17.21 9.94 -14.47
CA ILE A 584 17.14 9.24 -15.77
C ILE A 584 16.17 9.95 -16.73
N ALA A 585 15.03 10.45 -16.25
CA ALA A 585 14.05 11.18 -17.05
C ALA A 585 14.53 12.57 -17.54
N ILE A 586 15.55 13.14 -16.87
CA ILE A 586 16.11 14.47 -17.14
C ILE A 586 17.38 14.41 -17.99
N LYS A 587 18.26 13.45 -17.70
CA LYS A 587 19.52 13.27 -18.45
C LYS A 587 19.35 12.40 -19.70
N GLY A 588 18.28 11.63 -19.79
CA GLY A 588 17.96 10.77 -20.94
C GLY A 588 16.74 11.25 -21.73
N ASP A 589 16.79 11.13 -23.05
CA ASP A 589 15.67 11.46 -23.96
C ASP A 589 14.55 10.40 -23.97
N LYS A 590 14.67 9.31 -23.21
CA LYS A 590 13.73 8.18 -23.24
C LYS A 590 12.65 8.29 -22.14
N PRO A 591 11.37 8.00 -22.44
CA PRO A 591 10.29 8.09 -21.45
C PRO A 591 10.49 7.20 -20.22
N VAL A 592 10.14 7.69 -19.03
CA VAL A 592 10.21 6.94 -17.77
C VAL A 592 8.81 6.70 -17.23
N ALA A 593 8.51 5.48 -16.80
CA ALA A 593 7.24 5.11 -16.19
C ALA A 593 7.41 4.81 -14.69
N VAL A 594 6.53 5.36 -13.84
CA VAL A 594 6.51 5.14 -12.39
C VAL A 594 5.14 4.63 -11.97
N PHE A 595 5.07 3.39 -11.47
CA PHE A 595 3.87 2.80 -10.89
C PHE A 595 3.94 2.90 -9.36
N SER A 596 3.16 3.82 -8.78
CA SER A 596 3.16 4.05 -7.33
C SER A 596 1.91 3.52 -6.66
N MET A 597 2.07 2.50 -5.83
CA MET A 597 0.99 1.85 -5.10
C MET A 597 1.00 2.24 -3.62
N GLU A 598 2.10 2.83 -3.08
CA GLU A 598 2.16 3.41 -1.72
C GLU A 598 1.86 4.92 -1.69
N MET A 599 2.03 5.70 -2.78
CA MET A 599 1.90 7.18 -2.76
C MET A 599 1.14 7.79 -3.95
N PRO A 600 0.29 8.82 -3.74
CA PRO A 600 -0.36 9.56 -4.83
C PRO A 600 0.61 10.33 -5.73
N GLY A 601 0.26 10.49 -7.01
CA GLY A 601 1.12 11.12 -8.02
C GLY A 601 1.55 12.56 -7.68
N ASP A 602 0.64 13.39 -7.18
CA ASP A 602 0.93 14.77 -6.76
C ASP A 602 1.99 14.84 -5.66
N SER A 603 1.97 13.88 -4.72
CA SER A 603 2.94 13.80 -3.62
C SER A 603 4.34 13.41 -4.11
N LEU A 604 4.43 12.65 -5.22
CA LEU A 604 5.70 12.35 -5.89
C LEU A 604 6.19 13.55 -6.70
N ALA A 605 5.30 14.26 -7.40
CA ALA A 605 5.64 15.49 -8.14
C ALA A 605 6.23 16.56 -7.22
N MET A 606 5.63 16.79 -6.03
CA MET A 606 6.18 17.72 -5.02
C MET A 606 7.57 17.32 -4.51
N ARG A 607 7.90 16.02 -4.50
CA ARG A 607 9.23 15.51 -4.11
C ARG A 607 10.28 15.72 -5.19
N MET A 608 9.92 15.49 -6.45
CA MET A 608 10.83 15.75 -7.57
C MET A 608 11.09 17.25 -7.74
N MET A 609 10.09 18.13 -7.52
CA MET A 609 10.33 19.58 -7.47
C MET A 609 11.30 19.98 -6.33
N SER A 610 11.18 19.36 -5.15
CA SER A 610 12.07 19.57 -3.99
C SER A 610 13.51 19.18 -4.30
N SER A 611 13.70 17.94 -4.77
CA SER A 611 15.01 17.42 -5.15
C SER A 611 15.66 18.28 -6.24
N LEU A 612 14.94 18.58 -7.32
CA LEU A 612 15.50 19.34 -8.46
C LEU A 612 15.81 20.79 -8.15
N GLY A 613 14.91 21.49 -7.46
CA GLY A 613 15.19 22.86 -7.03
C GLY A 613 16.33 22.94 -6.01
N ARG A 614 16.64 21.83 -5.32
CA ARG A 614 17.36 21.80 -4.02
C ARG A 614 16.74 22.82 -3.04
N ILE A 615 15.42 22.93 -3.09
CA ILE A 615 14.61 23.78 -2.20
C ILE A 615 14.02 22.83 -1.17
N ASP A 616 13.92 23.29 0.08
CA ASP A 616 13.36 22.46 1.15
C ASP A 616 11.96 21.94 0.77
N GLN A 617 11.74 20.65 0.98
CA GLN A 617 10.45 20.00 0.76
C GLN A 617 9.32 20.71 1.51
N HIS A 618 9.63 21.24 2.70
CA HIS A 618 8.80 22.14 3.48
C HIS A 618 8.41 23.36 2.65
N LYS A 619 9.39 24.16 2.21
CA LYS A 619 9.16 25.47 1.57
C LYS A 619 8.32 25.39 0.31
N ILE A 620 8.62 24.49 -0.65
CA ILE A 620 7.80 24.33 -1.88
C ILE A 620 6.34 24.10 -1.51
N ARG A 621 6.10 23.18 -0.59
CA ARG A 621 4.78 22.76 -0.16
C ARG A 621 4.06 23.81 0.69
N THR A 622 4.80 24.70 1.35
CA THR A 622 4.24 25.86 2.05
C THR A 622 3.87 27.03 1.13
N GLY A 623 4.44 27.09 -0.07
CA GLY A 623 4.46 28.30 -0.91
C GLY A 623 5.32 29.46 -0.36
N LYS A 624 5.94 29.32 0.82
CA LYS A 624 6.84 30.30 1.46
C LYS A 624 8.26 30.12 0.91
N LEU A 625 8.40 30.40 -0.37
CA LEU A 625 9.66 30.42 -1.09
C LEU A 625 10.27 31.82 -0.97
N GLU A 626 11.59 31.88 -0.76
CA GLU A 626 12.35 33.12 -0.81
C GLU A 626 12.51 33.61 -2.28
N ASP A 627 12.83 34.89 -2.48
CA ASP A 627 12.84 35.52 -3.81
C ASP A 627 13.87 34.88 -4.78
N ASP A 628 14.89 34.18 -4.27
CA ASP A 628 15.86 33.38 -5.04
C ASP A 628 15.41 31.92 -5.28
N GLU A 629 14.51 31.41 -4.42
CA GLU A 629 13.95 30.06 -4.54
C GLU A 629 12.82 29.99 -5.57
N TRP A 630 12.06 31.07 -5.77
CA TRP A 630 11.07 31.16 -6.85
C TRP A 630 11.66 30.86 -8.24
N PRO A 631 12.75 31.52 -8.70
CA PRO A 631 13.44 31.15 -9.94
C PRO A 631 13.87 29.68 -10.01
N ARG A 632 14.32 29.11 -8.88
CA ARG A 632 14.77 27.71 -8.80
C ARG A 632 13.61 26.72 -8.90
N LEU A 633 12.46 27.04 -8.31
CA LEU A 633 11.24 26.24 -8.46
C LEU A 633 10.69 26.36 -9.88
N THR A 634 10.60 27.55 -10.47
CA THR A 634 10.18 27.71 -11.86
C THR A 634 11.10 26.96 -12.82
N SER A 635 12.41 26.94 -12.56
CA SER A 635 13.37 26.13 -13.33
C SER A 635 13.09 24.63 -13.20
N ALA A 636 12.83 24.13 -11.98
CA ALA A 636 12.48 22.73 -11.74
C ALA A 636 11.12 22.33 -12.37
N ILE A 637 10.12 23.22 -12.34
CA ILE A 637 8.80 23.02 -12.97
C ILE A 637 8.96 22.95 -14.49
N ASN A 638 9.68 23.87 -15.12
CA ASN A 638 9.91 23.86 -16.56
C ASN A 638 10.65 22.59 -16.98
N LEU A 639 11.70 22.21 -16.25
CA LEU A 639 12.45 20.99 -16.50
C LEU A 639 11.56 19.74 -16.41
N LEU A 640 10.73 19.62 -15.37
CA LEU A 640 9.78 18.50 -15.23
C LEU A 640 8.71 18.50 -16.33
N ALA A 641 8.20 19.67 -16.74
CA ALA A 641 7.21 19.79 -17.80
C ALA A 641 7.76 19.41 -19.19
N GLU A 642 9.06 19.54 -19.41
CA GLU A 642 9.76 19.06 -20.62
C GLU A 642 10.16 17.59 -20.53
N THR A 643 10.26 17.00 -19.32
CA THR A 643 10.61 15.58 -19.15
C THR A 643 9.50 14.62 -19.56
N LYS A 644 9.90 13.49 -20.16
CA LYS A 644 9.00 12.41 -20.58
C LYS A 644 8.69 11.45 -19.42
N LEU A 645 8.33 11.98 -18.25
CA LEU A 645 8.06 11.23 -17.03
C LEU A 645 6.55 10.99 -16.85
N PHE A 646 6.15 9.74 -16.68
CA PHE A 646 4.75 9.32 -16.56
C PHE A 646 4.53 8.58 -15.24
N ILE A 647 3.54 9.03 -14.46
CA ILE A 647 3.19 8.46 -13.15
C ILE A 647 1.80 7.81 -13.25
N ASP A 648 1.67 6.63 -12.67
CA ASP A 648 0.41 5.89 -12.51
C ASP A 648 0.30 5.49 -11.03
N ASP A 649 -0.62 6.13 -10.30
CA ASP A 649 -0.84 5.92 -8.88
C ASP A 649 -1.99 4.95 -8.58
N THR A 650 -2.32 4.08 -9.53
CA THR A 650 -3.32 3.02 -9.32
C THR A 650 -2.82 2.00 -8.30
N PRO A 651 -3.54 1.76 -7.18
CA PRO A 651 -3.12 0.79 -6.18
C PRO A 651 -3.31 -0.66 -6.67
N ALA A 652 -2.52 -1.57 -6.09
CA ALA A 652 -2.72 -3.01 -6.15
C ALA A 652 -2.68 -3.70 -7.55
N LEU A 653 -2.01 -3.07 -8.52
CA LEU A 653 -1.90 -3.56 -9.91
C LEU A 653 -1.33 -4.99 -10.02
N THR A 654 -1.82 -5.71 -11.03
CA THR A 654 -1.24 -7.00 -11.46
C THR A 654 -0.07 -6.81 -12.45
N PRO A 655 0.85 -7.79 -12.57
CA PRO A 655 1.93 -7.73 -13.58
C PRO A 655 1.42 -7.60 -15.03
N THR A 656 0.24 -8.17 -15.32
CA THR A 656 -0.39 -8.09 -16.65
C THR A 656 -0.85 -6.68 -16.97
N GLU A 657 -1.43 -5.96 -16.02
CA GLU A 657 -1.83 -4.56 -16.19
C GLU A 657 -0.62 -3.64 -16.33
N VAL A 658 0.39 -3.80 -15.47
CA VAL A 658 1.67 -3.05 -15.59
C VAL A 658 2.25 -3.24 -16.98
N ARG A 659 2.31 -4.48 -17.49
CA ARG A 659 2.75 -4.77 -18.86
C ARG A 659 1.87 -4.10 -19.92
N SER A 660 0.54 -4.15 -19.78
CA SER A 660 -0.38 -3.55 -20.76
C SER A 660 -0.23 -2.02 -20.83
N ARG A 661 -0.12 -1.36 -19.67
CA ARG A 661 0.09 0.10 -19.54
C ARG A 661 1.48 0.51 -20.04
N ALA A 662 2.54 -0.21 -19.68
CA ALA A 662 3.89 0.03 -20.20
C ALA A 662 3.99 -0.20 -21.71
N ARG A 663 3.37 -1.26 -22.26
CA ARG A 663 3.25 -1.49 -23.71
C ARG A 663 2.49 -0.36 -24.41
N ARG A 664 1.46 0.22 -23.79
CA ARG A 664 0.72 1.37 -24.35
C ARG A 664 1.63 2.59 -24.44
N LEU A 665 2.26 2.97 -23.32
CA LEU A 665 3.19 4.09 -23.26
C LEU A 665 4.35 3.94 -24.27
N ALA A 666 4.90 2.74 -24.41
CA ALA A 666 5.97 2.44 -25.37
C ALA A 666 5.56 2.55 -26.85
N ARG A 667 4.26 2.37 -27.17
CA ARG A 667 3.72 2.61 -28.53
C ARG A 667 3.44 4.08 -28.79
N GLU A 668 3.08 4.84 -27.75
CA GLU A 668 2.70 6.25 -27.83
C GLU A 668 3.93 7.19 -27.83
N HIS A 669 4.98 6.84 -27.07
CA HIS A 669 6.16 7.69 -26.87
C HIS A 669 7.52 7.03 -27.24
N GLY A 670 7.52 5.82 -27.79
CA GLY A 670 8.73 5.10 -28.20
C GLY A 670 9.39 4.28 -27.07
N GLN A 671 10.65 3.86 -27.27
CA GLN A 671 11.33 2.98 -26.30
C GLN A 671 11.52 3.70 -24.95
N LEU A 672 10.95 3.13 -23.89
CA LEU A 672 11.10 3.63 -22.53
C LEU A 672 12.57 3.53 -22.05
N GLY A 673 12.98 4.44 -21.18
CA GLY A 673 14.29 4.45 -20.54
C GLY A 673 14.34 3.68 -19.22
N LEU A 674 13.23 3.66 -18.48
CA LEU A 674 13.11 3.03 -17.17
C LEU A 674 11.64 2.74 -16.83
N ILE A 675 11.40 1.65 -16.09
CA ILE A 675 10.13 1.42 -15.36
C ILE A 675 10.44 1.30 -13.87
N VAL A 676 9.69 1.98 -13.01
CA VAL A 676 9.81 1.92 -11.54
C VAL A 676 8.49 1.42 -10.92
N LEU A 677 8.59 0.58 -9.88
CA LEU A 677 7.44 0.09 -9.10
C LEU A 677 7.65 0.30 -7.60
N ASP A 678 6.71 0.99 -6.94
CA ASP A 678 6.72 1.28 -5.49
C ASP A 678 5.45 0.74 -4.80
N TYR A 679 5.43 -0.43 -4.15
CA TYR A 679 6.50 -1.42 -4.02
C TYR A 679 5.96 -2.82 -4.36
N LEU A 680 6.85 -3.75 -4.74
CA LEU A 680 6.50 -5.07 -5.30
C LEU A 680 5.48 -5.84 -4.45
N GLN A 681 5.60 -5.79 -3.13
CA GLN A 681 4.67 -6.49 -2.23
C GLN A 681 3.26 -5.87 -2.14
N LEU A 682 2.94 -4.75 -2.80
CA LEU A 682 1.55 -4.26 -2.96
C LEU A 682 0.84 -4.86 -4.18
N MET A 683 1.57 -5.46 -5.12
CA MET A 683 0.99 -6.07 -6.31
C MET A 683 0.14 -7.30 -5.99
N GLN A 684 -0.91 -7.50 -6.79
CA GLN A 684 -1.77 -8.69 -6.73
C GLN A 684 -1.43 -9.69 -7.83
N SER A 685 -1.72 -10.97 -7.58
CA SER A 685 -1.76 -12.03 -8.60
C SER A 685 -3.21 -12.45 -8.81
N PRO A 686 -3.68 -12.72 -10.05
CA PRO A 686 -5.04 -13.20 -10.29
C PRO A 686 -5.40 -14.50 -9.55
N THR A 687 -4.40 -15.34 -9.21
CA THR A 687 -4.61 -16.64 -8.56
C THR A 687 -5.04 -16.50 -7.10
N SER A 688 -6.35 -16.38 -6.88
CA SER A 688 -6.95 -16.31 -5.55
C SER A 688 -6.75 -17.61 -4.77
N GLY A 689 -5.95 -17.55 -3.70
CA GLY A 689 -5.76 -18.65 -2.74
C GLY A 689 -4.34 -19.23 -2.66
N GLU A 690 -3.42 -18.83 -3.53
CA GLU A 690 -2.04 -19.36 -3.50
C GLU A 690 -1.18 -18.80 -2.35
N ASN A 691 -0.24 -19.62 -1.89
CA ASN A 691 0.75 -19.24 -0.87
C ASN A 691 1.57 -18.02 -1.33
N ARG A 692 1.80 -17.06 -0.44
CA ARG A 692 2.35 -15.73 -0.78
C ARG A 692 3.70 -15.78 -1.51
N VAL A 693 4.54 -16.76 -1.21
CA VAL A 693 5.83 -16.98 -1.89
C VAL A 693 5.63 -17.26 -3.39
N GLN A 694 4.58 -18.01 -3.77
CA GLN A 694 4.26 -18.30 -5.17
C GLN A 694 3.80 -17.02 -5.88
N GLN A 695 2.88 -16.24 -5.28
CA GLN A 695 2.42 -14.96 -5.83
C GLN A 695 3.59 -14.03 -6.16
N ILE A 696 4.54 -13.88 -5.23
CA ILE A 696 5.75 -13.05 -5.43
C ILE A 696 6.67 -13.65 -6.50
N SER A 697 6.75 -14.97 -6.61
CA SER A 697 7.49 -15.65 -7.69
C SER A 697 6.90 -15.33 -9.07
N ASP A 698 5.58 -15.29 -9.19
CA ASP A 698 4.90 -14.97 -10.46
C ASP A 698 4.95 -13.48 -10.80
N ILE A 699 4.88 -12.60 -9.78
CA ILE A 699 5.16 -11.17 -9.96
C ILE A 699 6.60 -10.95 -10.44
N SER A 700 7.58 -11.57 -9.78
CA SER A 700 9.01 -11.49 -10.12
C SER A 700 9.29 -11.95 -11.57
N ARG A 701 8.80 -13.14 -11.94
CA ARG A 701 8.89 -13.67 -13.32
C ARG A 701 8.18 -12.75 -14.33
N GLY A 702 7.02 -12.22 -13.98
CA GLY A 702 6.27 -11.27 -14.82
C GLY A 702 7.04 -9.97 -15.09
N LEU A 703 7.71 -9.41 -14.08
CA LEU A 703 8.53 -8.21 -14.21
C LEU A 703 9.83 -8.47 -15.01
N LYS A 704 10.50 -9.61 -14.82
CA LYS A 704 11.66 -9.98 -15.65
C LYS A 704 11.28 -10.29 -17.10
N ALA A 705 10.08 -10.84 -17.34
CA ALA A 705 9.53 -10.99 -18.69
C ALA A 705 9.25 -9.62 -19.33
N LEU A 706 8.62 -8.69 -18.60
CA LEU A 706 8.38 -7.31 -19.04
C LEU A 706 9.67 -6.58 -19.43
N ALA A 707 10.71 -6.67 -18.58
CA ALA A 707 12.02 -6.07 -18.84
C ALA A 707 12.61 -6.56 -20.18
N LYS A 708 12.65 -7.90 -20.36
CA LYS A 708 13.14 -8.54 -21.59
C LYS A 708 12.31 -8.23 -22.83
N GLU A 709 10.99 -8.15 -22.68
CA GLU A 709 10.05 -7.93 -23.79
C GLU A 709 10.15 -6.52 -24.37
N LEU A 710 10.21 -5.49 -23.50
CA LEU A 710 10.34 -4.10 -23.94
C LEU A 710 11.81 -3.67 -24.16
N ASN A 711 12.77 -4.47 -23.68
CA ASN A 711 14.20 -4.15 -23.64
C ASN A 711 14.49 -2.85 -22.85
N VAL A 712 14.01 -2.81 -21.59
CA VAL A 712 14.02 -1.66 -20.68
C VAL A 712 14.45 -2.13 -19.27
N PRO A 713 15.24 -1.37 -18.50
CA PRO A 713 15.48 -1.69 -17.09
C PRO A 713 14.21 -1.52 -16.25
N VAL A 714 13.91 -2.48 -15.39
CA VAL A 714 12.77 -2.45 -14.47
C VAL A 714 13.28 -2.42 -13.03
N VAL A 715 13.08 -1.30 -12.32
CA VAL A 715 13.39 -1.14 -10.90
C VAL A 715 12.14 -1.43 -10.07
N ALA A 716 12.19 -2.46 -9.22
CA ALA A 716 11.12 -2.75 -8.27
C ALA A 716 11.60 -2.59 -6.83
N LEU A 717 10.88 -1.78 -6.04
CA LEU A 717 11.14 -1.64 -4.61
C LEU A 717 10.67 -2.89 -3.85
N SER A 718 11.48 -3.34 -2.88
CA SER A 718 11.20 -4.53 -2.08
C SER A 718 11.53 -4.32 -0.59
N GLN A 719 10.66 -4.76 0.30
CA GLN A 719 10.88 -4.61 1.75
C GLN A 719 11.69 -5.78 2.33
N LEU A 720 12.62 -5.47 3.24
CA LEU A 720 13.47 -6.46 3.91
C LEU A 720 12.80 -7.10 5.15
N ASN A 721 13.11 -8.37 5.39
CA ASN A 721 12.78 -9.15 6.59
C ASN A 721 13.30 -8.49 7.87
N ARG A 722 12.70 -8.85 9.01
CA ARG A 722 13.08 -8.32 10.33
C ARG A 722 14.25 -9.05 10.98
N ASN A 723 14.60 -10.25 10.50
CA ASN A 723 15.68 -11.06 11.07
C ASN A 723 17.06 -10.38 10.95
N LEU A 724 17.22 -9.52 9.93
CA LEU A 724 18.33 -8.58 9.76
C LEU A 724 18.70 -7.83 11.04
N GLU A 725 17.70 -7.34 11.78
CA GLU A 725 17.89 -6.46 12.94
C GLU A 725 18.34 -7.22 14.20
N GLN A 726 18.34 -8.56 14.13
CA GLN A 726 18.89 -9.44 15.17
C GLN A 726 20.36 -9.81 14.90
N ARG A 727 20.90 -9.49 13.72
CA ARG A 727 22.30 -9.75 13.37
C ARG A 727 23.21 -8.65 13.93
N PRO A 728 24.42 -8.97 14.45
CA PRO A 728 25.32 -7.96 15.02
C PRO A 728 25.83 -6.97 13.97
N ASN A 729 26.09 -7.44 12.75
CA ASN A 729 26.20 -6.57 11.57
C ASN A 729 24.79 -6.43 10.96
N LYS A 730 24.27 -5.20 10.87
CA LYS A 730 22.92 -4.88 10.40
C LYS A 730 22.85 -4.61 8.89
N ARG A 731 23.99 -4.65 8.15
CA ARG A 731 24.01 -4.50 6.68
C ARG A 731 23.20 -5.64 6.02
N PRO A 732 22.27 -5.36 5.09
CA PRO A 732 21.43 -6.39 4.47
C PRO A 732 22.18 -7.43 3.63
N MET A 733 21.60 -8.63 3.50
CA MET A 733 22.07 -9.71 2.62
C MET A 733 20.87 -10.42 1.95
N MET A 734 21.12 -11.33 1.00
CA MET A 734 20.06 -11.98 0.20
C MET A 734 18.96 -12.67 1.03
N SER A 735 19.32 -13.33 2.13
CA SER A 735 18.36 -13.96 3.04
C SER A 735 17.40 -12.98 3.74
N ASP A 736 17.70 -11.67 3.71
CA ASP A 736 16.82 -10.64 4.23
C ASP A 736 15.80 -10.14 3.19
N LEU A 737 15.89 -10.51 1.92
CA LEU A 737 14.79 -10.25 0.99
C LEU A 737 13.53 -10.99 1.46
N ARG A 738 12.40 -10.30 1.46
CA ARG A 738 11.15 -10.91 1.92
C ARG A 738 10.62 -11.91 0.91
N GLU A 739 10.31 -13.12 1.37
CA GLU A 739 9.75 -14.21 0.56
C GLU A 739 10.65 -14.52 -0.69
N SER A 740 11.98 -14.50 -0.46
CA SER A 740 13.04 -14.17 -1.44
C SER A 740 13.28 -15.10 -2.64
N GLY A 741 13.02 -16.40 -2.53
CA GLY A 741 13.71 -17.42 -3.34
C GLY A 741 13.64 -17.24 -4.86
N ALA A 742 12.52 -16.70 -5.38
CA ALA A 742 12.37 -16.38 -6.79
C ALA A 742 12.92 -14.98 -7.17
N ILE A 743 12.70 -13.96 -6.33
CA ILE A 743 13.25 -12.61 -6.52
C ILE A 743 14.78 -12.69 -6.67
N GLU A 744 15.44 -13.45 -5.80
CA GLU A 744 16.89 -13.64 -5.84
C GLU A 744 17.35 -14.33 -7.14
N GLN A 745 16.55 -15.25 -7.68
CA GLN A 745 16.90 -15.96 -8.92
C GLN A 745 16.68 -15.09 -10.16
N ASP A 746 15.50 -14.49 -10.31
CA ASP A 746 15.06 -13.75 -11.50
C ASP A 746 15.86 -12.47 -11.74
N ALA A 747 16.11 -11.70 -10.67
CA ALA A 747 16.77 -10.40 -10.73
C ALA A 747 18.23 -10.50 -11.22
N ASP A 748 18.69 -9.46 -11.91
CA ASP A 748 20.03 -9.36 -12.48
C ASP A 748 20.93 -8.48 -11.63
N LEU A 749 20.33 -7.46 -11.01
CA LEU A 749 20.95 -6.52 -10.07
C LEU A 749 20.09 -6.45 -8.80
N ILE A 750 20.70 -6.60 -7.63
CA ILE A 750 20.05 -6.45 -6.32
C ILE A 750 20.87 -5.48 -5.50
N VAL A 751 20.22 -4.38 -5.11
CA VAL A 751 20.81 -3.24 -4.40
C VAL A 751 20.14 -3.12 -3.04
N PHE A 752 20.94 -3.05 -1.98
CA PHE A 752 20.47 -2.82 -0.63
C PHE A 752 20.82 -1.41 -0.15
N VAL A 753 19.87 -0.76 0.52
CA VAL A 753 20.06 0.58 1.10
C VAL A 753 20.23 0.45 2.61
N TYR A 754 21.38 0.87 3.11
CA TYR A 754 21.75 0.91 4.52
C TYR A 754 22.13 2.33 4.93
N ARG A 755 21.85 2.71 6.18
CA ARG A 755 22.24 4.01 6.79
C ARG A 755 22.63 3.72 8.23
N ASP A 756 23.90 3.87 8.58
CA ASP A 756 24.40 3.45 9.90
C ASP A 756 23.81 4.29 11.04
N GLU A 757 23.64 5.60 10.80
CA GLU A 757 22.98 6.57 11.68
C GLU A 757 21.54 6.21 12.12
N VAL A 758 20.84 5.34 11.37
CA VAL A 758 19.49 4.85 11.72
C VAL A 758 19.57 3.79 12.82
N TYR A 759 20.71 3.13 12.94
CA TYR A 759 20.92 1.97 13.79
C TYR A 759 21.86 2.23 14.97
N ASN A 760 22.70 3.27 14.86
CA ASN A 760 23.76 3.62 15.79
C ASN A 760 23.75 5.15 16.00
N GLU A 761 23.26 5.64 17.15
CA GLU A 761 23.02 7.09 17.40
C GLU A 761 24.32 7.93 17.38
N ASP A 762 25.48 7.33 17.68
CA ASP A 762 26.80 7.98 17.68
C ASP A 762 27.63 7.71 16.41
N SER A 763 27.00 7.22 15.32
CA SER A 763 27.70 6.93 14.06
C SER A 763 28.49 8.14 13.53
N PRO A 764 29.75 7.97 13.06
CA PRO A 764 30.48 9.03 12.38
C PRO A 764 29.92 9.30 10.97
N ASP A 765 29.28 8.31 10.35
CA ASP A 765 28.75 8.34 8.98
C ASP A 765 27.35 8.98 8.88
N LYS A 766 27.11 10.07 9.63
CA LYS A 766 25.83 10.79 9.61
C LYS A 766 25.60 11.51 8.29
N GLY A 767 24.37 11.42 7.78
CA GLY A 767 24.00 11.85 6.43
C GLY A 767 24.56 10.95 5.32
N ILE A 768 25.20 9.82 5.62
CA ILE A 768 25.72 8.87 4.61
C ILE A 768 24.78 7.67 4.51
N ALA A 769 24.50 7.26 3.26
CA ALA A 769 23.81 6.03 2.93
C ALA A 769 24.75 5.10 2.15
N GLU A 770 24.86 3.86 2.59
CA GLU A 770 25.50 2.78 1.86
C GLU A 770 24.50 2.15 0.89
N VAL A 771 24.92 2.05 -0.36
CA VAL A 771 24.23 1.41 -1.47
C VAL A 771 25.02 0.15 -1.82
N ILE A 772 24.64 -0.97 -1.20
CA ILE A 772 25.35 -2.24 -1.24
C ILE A 772 24.83 -3.04 -2.45
N ILE A 773 25.70 -3.27 -3.44
CA ILE A 773 25.44 -4.13 -4.59
C ILE A 773 25.60 -5.58 -4.13
N GLY A 774 24.52 -6.18 -3.64
CA GLY A 774 24.53 -7.54 -3.11
C GLY A 774 24.56 -8.63 -4.19
N LYS A 775 24.01 -8.34 -5.38
CA LYS A 775 24.08 -9.22 -6.56
C LYS A 775 24.20 -8.37 -7.81
N GLN A 776 25.11 -8.74 -8.71
CA GLN A 776 25.19 -8.22 -10.07
C GLN A 776 25.57 -9.36 -11.01
N ARG A 777 24.84 -9.56 -12.12
CA ARG A 777 25.15 -10.61 -13.12
C ARG A 777 26.31 -10.22 -14.05
N ASN A 778 26.48 -8.92 -14.32
CA ASN A 778 27.26 -8.41 -15.44
C ASN A 778 28.49 -7.56 -15.03
N GLY A 779 28.88 -7.59 -13.74
CA GLY A 779 30.01 -6.81 -13.21
C GLY A 779 30.25 -7.09 -11.72
N PRO A 780 31.08 -6.28 -11.03
CA PRO A 780 31.50 -6.53 -9.66
C PRO A 780 30.36 -6.37 -8.62
N LEU A 781 30.58 -6.94 -7.44
CA LEU A 781 29.86 -6.56 -6.21
C LEU A 781 30.67 -5.45 -5.50
N GLY A 782 30.02 -4.68 -4.64
CA GLY A 782 30.67 -3.60 -3.90
C GLY A 782 29.68 -2.77 -3.09
N THR A 783 30.18 -1.78 -2.36
CA THR A 783 29.35 -0.81 -1.62
C THR A 783 29.69 0.61 -2.05
N VAL A 784 28.68 1.35 -2.52
CA VAL A 784 28.81 2.77 -2.84
C VAL A 784 28.35 3.60 -1.65
N ARG A 785 29.04 4.70 -1.34
CA ARG A 785 28.58 5.69 -0.37
C ARG A 785 27.86 6.82 -1.12
N LEU A 786 26.68 7.23 -0.65
CA LEU A 786 25.93 8.40 -1.13
C LEU A 786 25.63 9.35 0.03
N THR A 787 25.56 10.66 -0.27
CA THR A 787 25.12 11.69 0.68
C THR A 787 23.60 11.79 0.66
N PHE A 788 22.92 11.63 1.81
CA PHE A 788 21.47 11.76 1.93
C PHE A 788 21.07 13.14 2.49
N LEU A 789 20.56 14.00 1.62
CA LEU A 789 20.04 15.34 1.95
C LEU A 789 18.53 15.25 2.24
N GLY A 790 18.17 14.80 3.44
CA GLY A 790 16.79 14.55 3.85
C GLY A 790 15.83 15.74 3.65
N GLN A 791 16.29 16.96 3.92
CA GLN A 791 15.55 18.22 3.73
C GLN A 791 15.09 18.48 2.28
N TYR A 792 15.77 17.91 1.28
CA TYR A 792 15.40 18.02 -0.13
C TYR A 792 14.77 16.73 -0.67
N THR A 793 14.64 15.68 0.16
CA THR A 793 14.33 14.30 -0.25
C THR A 793 15.26 13.78 -1.36
N ARG A 794 16.55 14.12 -1.27
CA ARG A 794 17.54 13.92 -2.35
C ARG A 794 18.75 13.13 -1.88
N PHE A 795 19.17 12.16 -2.67
CA PHE A 795 20.50 11.55 -2.59
C PHE A 795 21.46 12.26 -3.56
N GLU A 796 22.72 12.41 -3.19
CA GLU A 796 23.81 12.94 -4.03
C GLU A 796 25.07 12.08 -3.89
N ASN A 797 26.05 12.28 -4.76
CA ASN A 797 27.35 11.58 -4.69
C ASN A 797 28.04 11.87 -3.35
N PHE A 798 28.91 10.95 -2.91
CA PHE A 798 29.78 11.20 -1.76
C PHE A 798 30.96 12.09 -2.17
N ALA A 799 31.36 13.00 -1.28
CA ALA A 799 32.41 14.00 -1.54
C ALA A 799 33.64 13.85 -0.61
N GLY A 800 33.70 12.79 0.19
CA GLY A 800 34.83 12.46 1.05
C GLY A 800 35.83 11.53 0.36
N THR A 801 37.07 11.52 0.84
CA THR A 801 38.08 10.54 0.40
C THR A 801 37.80 9.17 1.01
N TYR A 802 37.62 8.16 0.16
CA TYR A 802 37.64 6.74 0.55
C TYR A 802 38.94 6.38 1.29
N THR A 803 38.84 5.50 2.26
CA THR A 803 39.95 5.02 3.10
C THR A 803 40.34 3.60 2.70
N GLY A 804 41.61 3.23 2.85
CA GLY A 804 42.17 2.00 2.27
C GLY A 804 41.60 0.66 2.76
N GLU A 805 40.61 0.66 3.65
CA GLU A 805 39.84 -0.51 4.10
C GLU A 805 38.57 -0.74 3.25
N ASP A 806 38.16 0.22 2.40
CA ASP A 806 36.92 0.20 1.60
C ASP A 806 36.94 -0.80 0.39
N TYR A 807 37.95 -1.67 0.25
CA TYR A 807 38.21 -2.49 -0.96
C TYR A 807 38.52 -3.99 -0.72
N GLU A 808 38.27 -4.56 0.47
CA GLU A 808 38.39 -6.02 0.75
C GLU A 808 37.04 -6.78 0.70
#